data_AF-A0A958AYN7-F1
#
_entry.id   AF-A0A958AYN7-F1
#
_cell.length_a   1.000
_cell.length_b   1.000
_cell.length_c   1.000
_cell.angle_alpha   90.00
_cell.angle_beta   90.00
_cell.angle_gamma   90.00
#
_symmetry.space_group_name_H-M   'P 1'
#
loop_
_entity.id
_entity.type
_entity.pdbx_description
1 polymer ?
#
loop_
_entity_poly.entity_id
_entity_poly.type
_entity_poly.pdbx_seq_one_letter_code
_entity_poly.pdbx_strand_id
1 'polypeptide(L)'
;MAQQLPLQQPHVSAPAAPRESWSERHQQFIGLSLFVLKRLAFGLLVLVAIVFISFLGLDMARGVDMAEALPYAARSTLLYFTNLLHGNLGMTSAGSITLRPVPISTVLADVVPKSMALLAVSLLFATVIGVLLGYLAGKRRHSNVSLIFILLSIIGVSVPSFFAALLLQLLMVRWARETGSLPPLPVGGFGWDKHIILPALVLAARPVAQIARVTFVTLGALLGLDFVRTALGKGLPTRQVWRGHIWRNALIPILTTIGISLRFSLSSLPVVEYFFSWPGMGFTLLKSISKQDDLLTVALVMVMGILFILVNLALDISYRFIDPQLRDSLTNLTRVDKRRFVKRVQDTLGSVVSFLRYNELTDWVRQTFRRRSAQPTASPFANVAAAQGDLFDTRADVYRAQRRRAWWRGTMGNLPFVLGSILVVGLLSILVFGPSLSPDNPYTTRGLTIVDGEFFVPPFEPSATYPLGTDVLGRDIASLILAGAQQTLILAMLAVAARLLVGFVLGAIAGWKSGSWFDRLIMGVAEVLSAFPALVLAMIIILALGIRRGMVVFVIALCIVGWGETMLYVRGEVMAIRPRPYIESAVAVGVRTTRMMVAHVLPILLAALISLAALEMGAVLMLLGELGFVGIFIGGGAFAELDVGSTLFHYSDVPEWGSLLSGVRQYARAYPWLAIYPAFAFFIAIVGFNLFGEGIRRMIETVGVGFGKIFNRFTVALALGGLLIFGWARANTGSIAYYRQQARAFDGQQALAQVGQLTAPQFEGRSLGTQGMGDSADWIAQQFESLGLFSAGENATFFQNRAREFTQINSPGQLDILDGQPAPEYRTDFVEYPGYYNSIGEATGQVRAVLMGELSSGAFGGRARPALERALDGEDILLLLSEEDAAIAEFGPRSGLLVVASDPQDMQRHYTISGRNRILADYLTGKLKGKNTPALWITEEMANRLLQGTGETVASLRQREASLGQDQVSVIDTGVDVSMVVDGDIVERFPARHVIGYLPGVSGRAGIGDAGFDREMPGTATQDSRDASVLDNKLVVVMAQYDSAPPAPDAGHEAANFNASGVAVMLEAIRAIQASDYQPYRSYLFVAYAGEGLDGGEPIKPGDVRKFLQARTGFASAFDVEAVIVLQGLGAGSGDRLEITAGGNQRLTNLFDTSAGRMGVKAGPANDAVDISIIFEDRALQSGEGQEAPIVTLSWAGWQETARMPGDTLETLSADTLEQAGEALLLSMMVIGRENTY
;
A
#
# COMPACT_ATOMS: atom_id res chain seq x y z
N MET A 1 -78.69 70.88 16.99
CA MET A 1 -77.31 71.33 16.66
C MET A 1 -76.35 70.26 17.17
N ALA A 2 -75.36 69.91 16.34
CA ALA A 2 -74.55 68.70 16.38
C ALA A 2 -74.00 68.29 17.77
N GLN A 3 -74.12 67.00 18.08
CA GLN A 3 -73.64 66.32 19.29
C GLN A 3 -72.44 65.42 18.98
N GLN A 4 -71.46 65.44 19.88
CA GLN A 4 -70.34 64.51 19.98
C GLN A 4 -70.79 63.15 20.55
N LEU A 5 -70.18 62.05 20.06
CA LEU A 5 -69.90 60.74 20.70
C LEU A 5 -69.29 59.78 19.63
N PRO A 6 -68.67 58.63 19.98
CA PRO A 6 -67.27 58.43 20.36
C PRO A 6 -66.44 57.59 19.34
N LEU A 7 -65.11 57.60 19.49
CA LEU A 7 -64.16 56.75 18.75
C LEU A 7 -64.31 55.26 19.15
N GLN A 8 -64.89 54.46 18.25
CA GLN A 8 -64.81 52.99 18.31
C GLN A 8 -63.49 52.51 17.68
N GLN A 9 -62.71 51.75 18.45
CA GLN A 9 -61.56 51.00 17.96
C GLN A 9 -62.02 49.86 17.03
N PRO A 10 -61.37 49.61 15.88
CA PRO A 10 -61.49 48.34 15.21
C PRO A 10 -60.58 47.32 15.91
N HIS A 11 -61.17 46.29 16.49
CA HIS A 11 -60.48 45.06 16.88
C HIS A 11 -59.69 44.51 15.69
N VAL A 12 -58.36 44.59 15.74
CA VAL A 12 -57.48 43.82 14.87
C VAL A 12 -57.43 42.40 15.43
N SER A 13 -58.27 41.52 14.88
CA SER A 13 -58.14 40.08 15.05
C SER A 13 -56.78 39.64 14.48
N ALA A 14 -56.03 38.86 15.27
CA ALA A 14 -54.80 38.22 14.83
C ALA A 14 -55.07 37.40 13.55
N PRO A 15 -54.18 37.41 12.54
CA PRO A 15 -54.35 36.55 11.38
C PRO A 15 -54.30 35.10 11.85
N ALA A 16 -55.42 34.40 11.69
CA ALA A 16 -55.47 32.95 11.86
C ALA A 16 -54.45 32.31 10.90
N ALA A 17 -53.64 31.39 11.40
CA ALA A 17 -52.70 30.62 10.59
C ALA A 17 -53.42 30.00 9.37
N PRO A 18 -52.85 30.07 8.16
CA PRO A 18 -53.49 29.50 6.98
C PRO A 18 -53.68 27.99 7.22
N ARG A 19 -54.93 27.50 7.16
CA ARG A 19 -55.19 26.06 7.07
C ARG A 19 -54.82 25.64 5.65
N GLU A 20 -53.70 24.93 5.49
CA GLU A 20 -53.28 24.32 4.23
C GLU A 20 -54.44 23.57 3.57
N SER A 21 -54.69 23.84 2.29
CA SER A 21 -55.75 23.19 1.53
C SER A 21 -55.37 21.73 1.19
N TRP A 22 -56.37 20.85 1.05
CA TRP A 22 -56.15 19.43 0.70
C TRP A 22 -55.36 19.26 -0.62
N SER A 23 -55.50 20.18 -1.57
CA SER A 23 -54.78 20.18 -2.85
C SER A 23 -53.28 20.48 -2.69
N GLU A 24 -52.90 21.40 -1.81
CA GLU A 24 -51.50 21.74 -1.52
C GLU A 24 -50.77 20.56 -0.86
N ARG A 25 -51.39 19.90 0.12
CA ARG A 25 -50.82 18.70 0.75
C ARG A 25 -50.59 17.57 -0.24
N HIS A 26 -51.51 17.38 -1.18
CA HIS A 26 -51.37 16.37 -2.23
C HIS A 26 -50.24 16.70 -3.21
N GLN A 27 -50.09 17.97 -3.61
CA GLN A 27 -48.98 18.41 -4.48
C GLN A 27 -47.62 18.32 -3.77
N GLN A 28 -47.55 18.65 -2.49
CA GLN A 28 -46.35 18.47 -1.67
C GLN A 28 -45.96 16.99 -1.55
N PHE A 29 -46.94 16.10 -1.34
CA PHE A 29 -46.70 14.65 -1.29
C PHE A 29 -46.14 14.10 -2.62
N ILE A 30 -46.72 14.50 -3.76
CA ILE A 30 -46.22 14.11 -5.10
C ILE A 30 -44.82 14.68 -5.35
N GLY A 31 -44.56 15.93 -4.99
CA GLY A 31 -43.24 16.54 -5.13
C GLY A 31 -42.18 15.83 -4.29
N LEU A 32 -42.53 15.44 -3.06
CA LEU A 32 -41.68 14.67 -2.17
C LEU A 32 -41.38 13.28 -2.74
N SER A 33 -42.39 12.55 -3.23
CA SER A 33 -42.20 11.21 -3.81
C SER A 33 -41.34 11.23 -5.07
N LEU A 34 -41.53 12.22 -5.96
CA LEU A 34 -40.68 12.42 -7.14
C LEU A 34 -39.22 12.72 -6.77
N PHE A 35 -39.00 13.48 -5.69
CA PHE A 35 -37.64 13.72 -5.21
C PHE A 35 -36.99 12.45 -4.66
N VAL A 36 -37.70 11.71 -3.81
CA VAL A 36 -37.21 10.45 -3.25
C VAL A 36 -36.86 9.47 -4.38
N LEU A 37 -37.72 9.36 -5.39
CA LEU A 37 -37.47 8.51 -6.57
C LEU A 37 -36.20 8.93 -7.32
N LYS A 38 -35.97 10.23 -7.53
CA LYS A 38 -34.74 10.71 -8.18
C LYS A 38 -33.48 10.39 -7.36
N ARG A 39 -33.56 10.53 -6.03
CA ARG A 39 -32.45 10.18 -5.13
C ARG A 39 -32.18 8.68 -5.13
N LEU A 40 -33.21 7.84 -5.11
CA LEU A 40 -33.06 6.39 -5.20
C LEU A 40 -32.48 5.96 -6.56
N ALA A 41 -32.92 6.56 -7.67
CA ALA A 41 -32.38 6.26 -9.00
C ALA A 41 -30.89 6.65 -9.11
N PHE A 42 -30.51 7.81 -8.56
CA PHE A 42 -29.09 8.19 -8.48
C PHE A 42 -28.32 7.27 -7.54
N GLY A 43 -28.90 6.88 -6.40
CA GLY A 43 -28.34 5.90 -5.48
C GLY A 43 -28.05 4.56 -6.16
N LEU A 44 -28.94 4.08 -7.02
CA LEU A 44 -28.70 2.86 -7.80
C LEU A 44 -27.48 2.99 -8.72
N LEU A 45 -27.30 4.13 -9.39
CA LEU A 45 -26.10 4.39 -10.20
C LEU A 45 -24.83 4.40 -9.36
N VAL A 46 -24.90 4.96 -8.15
CA VAL A 46 -23.79 4.93 -7.19
C VAL A 46 -23.45 3.50 -6.79
N LEU A 47 -24.45 2.65 -6.52
CA LEU A 47 -24.22 1.23 -6.18
C LEU A 47 -23.59 0.46 -7.35
N VAL A 48 -24.03 0.71 -8.59
CA VAL A 48 -23.40 0.10 -9.78
C VAL A 48 -21.93 0.52 -9.89
N ALA A 49 -21.64 1.81 -9.71
CA ALA A 49 -20.27 2.30 -9.72
C ALA A 49 -19.43 1.70 -8.56
N ILE A 50 -20.03 1.50 -7.39
CA ILE A 50 -19.36 0.88 -6.24
C ILE A 50 -18.91 -0.55 -6.55
N VAL A 51 -19.81 -1.36 -7.11
CA VAL A 51 -19.52 -2.74 -7.50
C VAL A 51 -18.45 -2.79 -8.58
N PHE A 52 -18.59 -1.93 -9.60
CA PHE A 52 -17.64 -1.85 -10.71
C PHE A 52 -16.22 -1.48 -10.24
N ILE A 53 -16.09 -0.42 -9.43
CA ILE A 53 -14.79 0.02 -8.91
C ILE A 53 -14.19 -1.04 -7.97
N SER A 54 -15.02 -1.72 -7.18
CA SER A 54 -14.55 -2.79 -6.29
C SER A 54 -13.99 -3.97 -7.08
N PHE A 55 -14.71 -4.50 -8.08
CA PHE A 55 -14.18 -5.58 -8.93
C PHE A 55 -12.93 -5.13 -9.67
N LEU A 56 -12.99 -3.97 -10.35
CA LEU A 56 -11.84 -3.43 -11.08
C LEU A 56 -10.59 -3.33 -10.20
N GLY A 57 -10.74 -2.79 -8.99
CA GLY A 57 -9.62 -2.63 -8.06
C GLY A 57 -9.10 -3.95 -7.50
N LEU A 58 -9.99 -4.92 -7.23
CA LEU A 58 -9.59 -6.25 -6.74
C LEU A 58 -8.88 -7.07 -7.83
N ASP A 59 -9.35 -7.03 -9.07
CA ASP A 59 -8.68 -7.71 -10.19
C ASP A 59 -7.30 -7.12 -10.47
N MET A 60 -7.21 -5.78 -10.51
CA MET A 60 -5.93 -5.10 -10.64
C MET A 60 -4.98 -5.38 -9.47
N ALA A 61 -5.52 -5.54 -8.25
CA ALA A 61 -4.71 -5.91 -7.09
C ALA A 61 -4.10 -7.32 -7.20
N ARG A 62 -4.67 -8.19 -8.04
CA ARG A 62 -4.11 -9.51 -8.39
C ARG A 62 -3.11 -9.47 -9.54
N GLY A 63 -2.77 -8.28 -10.04
CA GLY A 63 -1.82 -8.11 -11.15
C GLY A 63 -2.46 -8.13 -12.54
N VAL A 64 -3.80 -8.16 -12.65
CA VAL A 64 -4.47 -8.03 -13.96
C VAL A 64 -4.31 -6.61 -14.48
N ASP A 65 -3.82 -6.47 -15.72
CA ASP A 65 -3.64 -5.17 -16.34
C ASP A 65 -4.98 -4.42 -16.51
N MET A 66 -4.94 -3.09 -16.37
CA MET A 66 -6.15 -2.26 -16.40
C MET A 66 -6.99 -2.44 -17.68
N ALA A 67 -6.34 -2.69 -18.82
CA ALA A 67 -7.01 -2.90 -20.11
C ALA A 67 -7.85 -4.19 -20.12
N GLU A 68 -7.39 -5.24 -19.44
CA GLU A 68 -8.07 -6.53 -19.32
C GLU A 68 -9.07 -6.55 -18.16
N ALA A 69 -8.73 -5.86 -17.06
CA ALA A 69 -9.59 -5.75 -15.88
C ALA A 69 -10.87 -4.94 -16.17
N LEU A 70 -10.83 -3.93 -17.06
CA LEU A 70 -12.00 -3.10 -17.38
C LEU A 70 -13.21 -3.90 -17.92
N PRO A 71 -13.08 -4.70 -19.00
CA PRO A 71 -14.20 -5.50 -19.51
C PRO A 71 -14.62 -6.60 -18.54
N TYR A 72 -13.68 -7.19 -17.79
CA TYR A 72 -13.99 -8.20 -16.78
C TYR A 72 -14.81 -7.61 -15.63
N ALA A 73 -14.40 -6.48 -15.05
CA ALA A 73 -15.14 -5.79 -14.00
C ALA A 73 -16.54 -5.37 -14.45
N ALA A 74 -16.70 -4.94 -15.71
CA ALA A 74 -18.01 -4.63 -16.28
C ALA A 74 -18.91 -5.86 -16.37
N ARG A 75 -18.37 -7.00 -16.82
CA ARG A 75 -19.10 -8.28 -16.89
C ARG A 75 -19.46 -8.80 -15.50
N SER A 76 -18.51 -8.80 -14.56
CA SER A 76 -18.70 -9.21 -13.16
C SER A 76 -19.73 -8.35 -12.45
N THR A 77 -19.72 -7.03 -12.71
CA THR A 77 -20.76 -6.12 -12.21
C THR A 77 -22.13 -6.49 -12.74
N LEU A 78 -22.26 -6.73 -14.05
CA LEU A 78 -23.54 -7.11 -14.65
C LEU A 78 -24.05 -8.43 -14.07
N LEU A 79 -23.19 -9.45 -14.01
CA LEU A 79 -23.50 -10.76 -13.43
C LEU A 79 -23.91 -10.66 -11.96
N TYR A 80 -23.19 -9.87 -11.17
CA TYR A 80 -23.51 -9.64 -9.77
C TYR A 80 -24.92 -9.07 -9.59
N PHE A 81 -25.28 -8.03 -10.35
CA PHE A 81 -26.64 -7.46 -10.30
C PHE A 81 -27.70 -8.41 -10.87
N THR A 82 -27.39 -9.18 -11.92
CA THR A 82 -28.29 -10.22 -12.44
C THR A 82 -28.58 -11.26 -11.37
N ASN A 83 -27.56 -11.76 -10.67
CA ASN A 83 -27.73 -12.73 -9.58
C ASN A 83 -28.50 -12.13 -8.40
N LEU A 84 -28.21 -10.88 -8.04
CA LEU A 84 -28.91 -10.14 -7.00
C LEU A 84 -30.42 -10.03 -7.29
N LEU A 85 -30.80 -9.78 -8.55
CA LEU A 85 -32.22 -9.73 -8.96
C LEU A 85 -32.94 -11.08 -8.81
N HIS A 86 -32.21 -12.19 -8.87
CA HIS A 86 -32.73 -13.54 -8.60
C HIS A 86 -32.68 -13.91 -7.10
N GLY A 87 -32.26 -12.99 -6.22
CA GLY A 87 -32.13 -13.24 -4.79
C GLY A 87 -30.87 -14.04 -4.41
N ASN A 88 -29.91 -14.18 -5.32
CA ASN A 88 -28.66 -14.91 -5.08
C ASN A 88 -27.49 -13.92 -4.93
N LEU A 89 -26.95 -13.80 -3.71
CA LEU A 89 -25.77 -12.97 -3.42
C LEU A 89 -24.43 -13.70 -3.66
N GLY A 90 -24.47 -14.99 -3.97
CA GLY A 90 -23.29 -15.85 -4.02
C GLY A 90 -22.94 -16.50 -2.69
N MET A 91 -21.87 -17.28 -2.71
CA MET A 91 -21.26 -17.94 -1.56
C MET A 91 -19.93 -17.26 -1.23
N THR A 92 -19.52 -17.32 0.03
CA THR A 92 -18.15 -16.93 0.43
C THR A 92 -17.14 -17.92 -0.14
N SER A 93 -15.91 -17.47 -0.35
CA SER A 93 -14.79 -18.36 -0.64
C SER A 93 -14.53 -19.31 0.54
N ALA A 94 -14.07 -20.54 0.26
CA ALA A 94 -13.62 -21.45 1.31
C ALA A 94 -12.41 -20.84 2.05
N GLY A 95 -12.32 -21.06 3.37
CA GLY A 95 -11.25 -20.50 4.20
C GLY A 95 -11.33 -18.98 4.49
N SER A 96 -12.24 -18.25 3.83
CA SER A 96 -12.44 -16.80 4.04
C SER A 96 -12.98 -16.49 5.44
N ILE A 97 -14.21 -16.92 5.74
CA ILE A 97 -14.83 -16.78 7.06
C ILE A 97 -14.78 -18.11 7.80
N THR A 98 -15.26 -19.15 7.14
CA THR A 98 -15.35 -20.52 7.61
C THR A 98 -14.61 -21.44 6.66
N LEU A 99 -14.25 -22.64 7.14
CA LEU A 99 -13.61 -23.65 6.31
C LEU A 99 -14.45 -24.04 5.09
N ARG A 100 -15.78 -23.97 5.20
CA ARG A 100 -16.71 -24.23 4.09
C ARG A 100 -17.30 -22.93 3.53
N PRO A 101 -17.60 -22.86 2.22
CA PRO A 101 -18.42 -21.79 1.65
C PRO A 101 -19.78 -21.69 2.34
N VAL A 102 -20.20 -20.46 2.66
CA VAL A 102 -21.50 -20.18 3.30
C VAL A 102 -22.21 -19.11 2.48
N PRO A 103 -23.57 -19.12 2.38
CA PRO A 103 -24.27 -18.08 1.65
C PRO A 103 -23.97 -16.69 2.21
N ILE A 104 -23.57 -15.75 1.34
CA ILE A 104 -23.22 -14.38 1.74
C ILE A 104 -24.39 -13.70 2.48
N SER A 105 -25.64 -14.03 2.12
CA SER A 105 -26.83 -13.54 2.83
C SER A 105 -26.84 -13.87 4.33
N THR A 106 -26.38 -15.05 4.72
CA THR A 106 -26.32 -15.48 6.13
C THR A 106 -25.23 -14.74 6.89
N VAL A 107 -24.09 -14.51 6.25
CA VAL A 107 -22.99 -13.71 6.80
C VAL A 107 -23.46 -12.28 7.03
N LEU A 108 -24.06 -11.64 6.01
CA LEU A 108 -24.59 -10.28 6.12
C LEU A 108 -25.67 -10.18 7.21
N ALA A 109 -26.57 -11.15 7.31
CA ALA A 109 -27.60 -11.16 8.36
C ALA A 109 -27.02 -11.17 9.78
N ASP A 110 -25.82 -11.75 9.97
CA ASP A 110 -25.13 -11.76 11.26
C ASP A 110 -24.30 -10.49 11.51
N VAL A 111 -23.52 -10.02 10.53
CA VAL A 111 -22.55 -8.94 10.73
C VAL A 111 -23.16 -7.53 10.63
N VAL A 112 -24.16 -7.34 9.76
CA VAL A 112 -24.78 -6.02 9.52
C VAL A 112 -25.45 -5.45 10.78
N PRO A 113 -26.28 -6.20 11.52
CA PRO A 113 -26.94 -5.67 12.72
C PRO A 113 -25.95 -5.27 13.82
N LYS A 114 -24.84 -6.01 13.96
CA LYS A 114 -23.81 -5.75 14.98
C LYS A 114 -23.12 -4.41 14.74
N SER A 115 -22.71 -4.14 13.50
CA SER A 115 -22.14 -2.85 13.10
C SER A 115 -23.14 -1.70 13.20
N MET A 116 -24.38 -1.93 12.75
CA MET A 116 -25.43 -0.91 12.79
C MET A 116 -25.75 -0.49 14.22
N ALA A 117 -25.81 -1.43 15.16
CA ALA A 117 -26.03 -1.10 16.56
C ALA A 117 -24.86 -0.34 17.16
N LEU A 118 -23.62 -0.74 16.86
CA LEU A 118 -22.42 -0.02 17.30
C LEU A 118 -22.42 1.43 16.79
N LEU A 119 -22.70 1.65 15.51
CA LEU A 119 -22.85 2.99 14.92
C LEU A 119 -23.96 3.80 15.59
N ALA A 120 -25.13 3.20 15.78
CA ALA A 120 -26.28 3.88 16.38
C ALA A 120 -26.01 4.32 17.82
N VAL A 121 -25.43 3.44 18.65
CA VAL A 121 -25.06 3.76 20.03
C VAL A 121 -24.00 4.86 20.08
N SER A 122 -22.99 4.77 19.21
CA SER A 122 -21.91 5.78 19.12
C SER A 122 -22.44 7.15 18.73
N LEU A 123 -23.30 7.23 17.71
CA LEU A 123 -23.88 8.49 17.25
C LEU A 123 -24.90 9.07 18.22
N LEU A 124 -25.68 8.23 18.89
CA LEU A 124 -26.59 8.67 19.95
C LEU A 124 -25.79 9.29 21.09
N PHE A 125 -24.77 8.60 21.58
CA PHE A 125 -23.87 9.11 22.61
C PHE A 125 -23.20 10.42 22.16
N ALA A 126 -22.68 10.45 20.94
CA ALA A 126 -22.03 11.63 20.39
C ALA A 126 -22.96 12.84 20.27
N THR A 127 -24.20 12.61 19.85
CA THR A 127 -25.21 13.65 19.71
C THR A 127 -25.59 14.22 21.06
N VAL A 128 -25.89 13.34 22.04
CA VAL A 128 -26.31 13.74 23.38
C VAL A 128 -25.19 14.52 24.08
N ILE A 129 -23.99 13.97 24.13
CA ILE A 129 -22.85 14.58 24.82
C ILE A 129 -22.35 15.80 24.05
N GLY A 130 -22.26 15.72 22.72
CA GLY A 130 -21.78 16.81 21.88
C GLY A 130 -22.69 18.04 21.99
N VAL A 131 -24.00 17.88 21.80
CA VAL A 131 -24.95 19.00 21.93
C VAL A 131 -24.93 19.57 23.35
N LEU A 132 -24.83 18.72 24.38
CA LEU A 132 -24.75 19.17 25.77
C LEU A 132 -23.49 20.03 26.02
N LEU A 133 -22.31 19.55 25.63
CA LEU A 133 -21.05 20.27 25.79
C LEU A 133 -21.04 21.58 25.00
N GLY A 134 -21.52 21.57 23.76
CA GLY A 134 -21.62 22.78 22.93
C GLY A 134 -22.62 23.81 23.49
N TYR A 135 -23.74 23.36 24.05
CA TYR A 135 -24.71 24.21 24.74
C TYR A 135 -24.11 24.86 25.99
N LEU A 136 -23.42 24.08 26.84
CA LEU A 136 -22.76 24.58 28.06
C LEU A 136 -21.68 25.62 27.72
N ALA A 137 -20.88 25.37 26.68
CA ALA A 137 -19.87 26.31 26.19
C ALA A 137 -20.51 27.58 25.60
N GLY A 138 -21.60 27.44 24.83
CA GLY A 138 -22.29 28.55 24.17
C GLY A 138 -22.88 29.55 25.16
N LYS A 139 -23.38 29.05 26.31
CA LYS A 139 -23.90 29.90 27.40
C LYS A 139 -22.81 30.79 28.02
N ARG A 140 -21.54 30.38 27.98
CA ARG A 140 -20.38 31.09 28.55
C ARG A 140 -19.44 31.67 27.48
N ARG A 141 -19.97 32.08 26.32
CA ARG A 141 -19.18 32.49 25.13
C ARG A 141 -18.15 33.62 25.34
N HIS A 142 -18.29 34.44 26.38
CA HIS A 142 -17.38 35.56 26.68
C HIS A 142 -16.34 35.23 27.76
N SER A 143 -16.22 33.97 28.18
CA SER A 143 -15.27 33.50 29.21
C SER A 143 -14.09 32.75 28.60
N ASN A 144 -12.96 32.67 29.32
CA ASN A 144 -11.80 31.82 29.00
C ASN A 144 -12.18 30.34 28.82
N VAL A 145 -13.32 29.91 29.37
CA VAL A 145 -13.90 28.57 29.16
C VAL A 145 -14.14 28.29 27.67
N SER A 146 -14.44 29.30 26.85
CA SER A 146 -14.63 29.13 25.41
C SER A 146 -13.35 28.72 24.68
N LEU A 147 -12.20 29.25 25.09
CA LEU A 147 -10.90 28.95 24.49
C LEU A 147 -10.44 27.53 24.85
N ILE A 148 -10.61 27.12 26.11
CA ILE A 148 -10.34 25.74 26.55
C ILE A 148 -11.21 24.75 25.76
N PHE A 149 -12.51 25.05 25.61
CA PHE A 149 -13.43 24.21 24.86
C PHE A 149 -13.00 24.04 23.39
N ILE A 150 -12.59 25.13 22.74
CA ILE A 150 -12.07 25.09 21.37
C ILE A 150 -10.84 24.18 21.28
N LEU A 151 -9.85 24.37 22.16
CA LEU A 151 -8.63 23.56 22.15
C LEU A 151 -8.93 22.08 22.40
N LEU A 152 -9.78 21.78 23.39
CA LEU A 152 -10.21 20.42 23.69
C LEU A 152 -10.96 19.80 22.51
N SER A 153 -11.78 20.57 21.80
CA SER A 153 -12.48 20.09 20.59
C SER A 153 -11.51 19.79 19.45
N ILE A 154 -10.46 20.60 19.27
CA ILE A 154 -9.45 20.36 18.24
C ILE A 154 -8.63 19.13 18.58
N ILE A 155 -8.22 18.99 19.85
CA ILE A 155 -7.54 17.79 20.34
C ILE A 155 -8.41 16.56 20.11
N GLY A 156 -9.69 16.59 20.51
CA GLY A 156 -10.62 15.46 20.35
C GLY A 156 -10.87 15.07 18.89
N VAL A 157 -10.92 16.02 17.96
CA VAL A 157 -11.01 15.73 16.51
C VAL A 157 -9.70 15.16 15.95
N SER A 158 -8.57 15.42 16.61
CA SER A 158 -7.24 15.05 16.14
C SER A 158 -6.74 13.70 16.66
N VAL A 159 -7.44 13.04 17.57
CA VAL A 159 -7.08 11.69 18.07
C VAL A 159 -7.49 10.65 17.02
N PRO A 160 -6.55 9.90 16.42
CA PRO A 160 -6.90 8.78 15.55
C PRO A 160 -7.72 7.72 16.28
N SER A 161 -8.65 7.08 15.56
CA SER A 161 -9.55 6.06 16.12
C SER A 161 -8.79 4.88 16.75
N PHE A 162 -7.81 4.32 16.02
CA PHE A 162 -6.94 3.25 16.53
C PHE A 162 -6.13 3.68 17.76
N PHE A 163 -5.66 4.93 17.82
CA PHE A 163 -4.88 5.44 18.95
C PHE A 163 -5.75 5.59 20.20
N ALA A 164 -6.97 6.12 20.04
CA ALA A 164 -7.94 6.16 21.13
C ALA A 164 -8.28 4.75 21.63
N ALA A 165 -8.47 3.79 20.71
CA ALA A 165 -8.73 2.40 21.07
C ALA A 165 -7.58 1.79 21.87
N LEU A 166 -6.33 2.02 21.42
CA LEU A 166 -5.12 1.59 22.12
C LEU A 166 -5.04 2.16 23.53
N LEU A 167 -5.20 3.48 23.70
CA LEU A 167 -5.10 4.12 25.01
C LEU A 167 -6.17 3.59 25.98
N LEU A 168 -7.41 3.42 25.52
CA LEU A 168 -8.48 2.87 26.35
C LEU A 168 -8.23 1.41 26.73
N GLN A 169 -7.72 0.60 25.80
CA GLN A 169 -7.38 -0.80 26.09
C GLN A 169 -6.24 -0.88 27.10
N LEU A 170 -5.17 -0.11 26.92
CA LEU A 170 -4.04 -0.04 27.85
C LEU A 170 -4.47 0.47 29.22
N LEU A 171 -5.38 1.45 29.28
CA LEU A 171 -5.94 1.93 30.54
C LEU A 171 -6.65 0.81 31.30
N MET A 172 -7.46 -0.01 30.61
CA MET A 172 -8.15 -1.15 31.23
C MET A 172 -7.16 -2.25 31.67
N VAL A 173 -6.15 -2.54 30.85
CA VAL A 173 -5.10 -3.52 31.20
C VAL A 173 -4.29 -3.05 32.40
N ARG A 174 -3.91 -1.77 32.43
CA ARG A 174 -3.18 -1.16 33.55
C ARG A 174 -4.02 -1.15 34.82
N TRP A 175 -5.30 -0.80 34.71
CA TRP A 175 -6.24 -0.89 35.83
C TRP A 175 -6.25 -2.31 36.42
N ALA A 176 -6.43 -3.33 35.58
CA ALA A 176 -6.45 -4.72 36.03
C ALA A 176 -5.14 -5.15 36.71
N ARG A 177 -3.98 -4.70 36.20
CA ARG A 177 -2.67 -4.94 36.82
C ARG A 177 -2.52 -4.24 38.17
N GLU A 178 -2.96 -2.99 38.29
CA GLU A 178 -2.82 -2.19 39.52
C GLU A 178 -3.83 -2.59 40.62
N THR A 179 -5.06 -2.96 40.25
CA THR A 179 -6.10 -3.34 41.22
C THR A 179 -6.16 -4.84 41.52
N GLY A 180 -5.49 -5.68 40.71
CA GLY A 180 -5.56 -7.14 40.80
C GLY A 180 -6.94 -7.73 40.50
N SER A 181 -7.86 -6.92 39.96
CA SER A 181 -9.23 -7.30 39.64
C SER A 181 -9.50 -7.30 38.15
N LEU A 182 -10.56 -7.98 37.70
CA LEU A 182 -10.97 -7.93 36.30
C LEU A 182 -11.25 -6.48 35.88
N PRO A 183 -10.84 -6.09 34.66
CA PRO A 183 -11.07 -4.73 34.18
C PRO A 183 -12.57 -4.42 34.17
N PRO A 184 -12.98 -3.18 34.50
CA PRO A 184 -14.39 -2.82 34.62
C PRO A 184 -15.14 -2.90 33.29
N LEU A 185 -14.42 -2.75 32.18
CA LEU A 185 -14.89 -2.89 30.81
C LEU A 185 -14.06 -3.93 30.05
N PRO A 186 -14.69 -4.80 29.23
CA PRO A 186 -13.98 -5.75 28.39
C PRO A 186 -13.09 -5.05 27.36
N VAL A 187 -11.86 -5.57 27.19
CA VAL A 187 -10.85 -5.01 26.28
C VAL A 187 -11.04 -5.39 24.80
N GLY A 188 -12.01 -6.24 24.50
CA GLY A 188 -12.34 -6.71 23.16
C GLY A 188 -13.35 -7.87 23.21
N GLY A 189 -13.77 -8.36 22.04
CA GLY A 189 -14.78 -9.39 21.88
C GLY A 189 -16.17 -8.84 21.56
N PHE A 190 -17.17 -9.72 21.54
CA PHE A 190 -18.55 -9.39 21.22
C PHE A 190 -19.48 -9.59 22.41
N GLY A 191 -20.40 -8.64 22.61
CA GLY A 191 -21.48 -8.74 23.58
C GLY A 191 -22.43 -7.55 23.50
N TRP A 192 -23.73 -7.78 23.69
CA TRP A 192 -24.77 -6.75 23.75
C TRP A 192 -24.83 -6.00 25.09
N ASP A 193 -23.71 -6.00 25.82
CA ASP A 193 -23.59 -5.60 27.22
C ASP A 193 -22.44 -4.57 27.38
N LYS A 194 -21.51 -4.77 28.32
CA LYS A 194 -20.36 -3.88 28.51
C LYS A 194 -19.39 -3.88 27.31
N HIS A 195 -19.39 -4.92 26.46
CA HIS A 195 -18.47 -5.03 25.32
C HIS A 195 -18.67 -3.93 24.27
N ILE A 196 -19.88 -3.33 24.16
CA ILE A 196 -20.15 -2.26 23.20
C ILE A 196 -19.57 -0.91 23.63
N ILE A 197 -19.25 -0.72 24.92
CA ILE A 197 -18.96 0.60 25.49
C ILE A 197 -17.63 1.15 24.95
N LEU A 198 -16.53 0.40 25.03
CA LEU A 198 -15.22 0.89 24.56
C LEU A 198 -15.22 1.16 23.04
N PRO A 199 -15.68 0.23 22.17
CA PRO A 199 -15.79 0.50 20.74
C PRO A 199 -16.66 1.74 20.45
N ALA A 200 -17.78 1.90 21.16
CA ALA A 200 -18.67 3.03 20.94
C ALA A 200 -18.06 4.37 21.39
N LEU A 201 -17.31 4.40 22.49
CA LEU A 201 -16.60 5.59 22.94
C LEU A 201 -15.54 6.05 21.94
N VAL A 202 -14.77 5.11 21.39
CA VAL A 202 -13.77 5.41 20.35
C VAL A 202 -14.44 5.96 19.10
N LEU A 203 -15.47 5.27 18.61
CA LEU A 203 -16.19 5.66 17.40
C LEU A 203 -16.94 6.98 17.56
N ALA A 204 -17.35 7.33 18.79
CA ALA A 204 -18.03 8.57 19.12
C ALA A 204 -17.09 9.76 19.39
N ALA A 205 -15.80 9.55 19.66
CA ALA A 205 -14.89 10.61 20.12
C ALA A 205 -14.84 11.82 19.18
N ARG A 206 -14.61 11.58 17.88
CA ARG A 206 -14.58 12.64 16.86
C ARG A 206 -15.97 13.26 16.62
N PRO A 207 -17.06 12.49 16.44
CA PRO A 207 -18.42 13.02 16.40
C PRO A 207 -18.80 13.92 17.60
N VAL A 208 -18.46 13.54 18.84
CA VAL A 208 -18.69 14.36 20.04
C VAL A 208 -18.06 15.74 19.86
N ALA A 209 -16.78 15.78 19.50
CA ALA A 209 -16.05 17.03 19.36
C ALA A 209 -16.59 17.90 18.21
N GLN A 210 -16.94 17.30 17.07
CA GLN A 210 -17.52 18.01 15.93
C GLN A 210 -18.91 18.59 16.25
N ILE A 211 -19.82 17.77 16.79
CA ILE A 211 -21.19 18.19 17.15
C ILE A 211 -21.14 19.26 18.24
N ALA A 212 -20.28 19.10 19.25
CA ALA A 212 -20.10 20.10 20.30
C ALA A 212 -19.61 21.43 19.72
N ARG A 213 -18.59 21.38 18.86
CA ARG A 213 -18.02 22.57 18.24
C ARG A 213 -19.03 23.29 17.36
N VAL A 214 -19.77 22.59 16.51
CA VAL A 214 -20.78 23.22 15.64
C VAL A 214 -21.93 23.77 16.47
N THR A 215 -22.36 23.07 17.51
CA THR A 215 -23.40 23.56 18.44
C THR A 215 -22.94 24.86 19.11
N PHE A 216 -21.71 24.90 19.61
CA PHE A 216 -21.11 26.09 20.22
C PHE A 216 -21.06 27.28 19.23
N VAL A 217 -20.51 27.07 18.03
CA VAL A 217 -20.37 28.13 17.00
C VAL A 217 -21.74 28.63 16.56
N THR A 218 -22.68 27.72 16.31
CA THR A 218 -24.03 28.05 15.83
C THR A 218 -24.82 28.82 16.88
N LEU A 219 -24.84 28.35 18.13
CA LEU A 219 -25.50 29.06 19.23
C LEU A 219 -24.86 30.42 19.48
N GLY A 220 -23.51 30.49 19.44
CA GLY A 220 -22.76 31.74 19.57
C GLY A 220 -23.17 32.79 18.55
N ALA A 221 -23.31 32.40 17.28
CA ALA A 221 -23.76 33.24 16.19
C ALA A 221 -25.23 33.65 16.33
N LEU A 222 -26.14 32.68 16.56
CA LEU A 222 -27.58 32.94 16.67
C LEU A 222 -27.91 33.91 17.81
N LEU A 223 -27.25 33.79 18.96
CA LEU A 223 -27.41 34.69 20.10
C LEU A 223 -26.99 36.14 19.81
N GLY A 224 -26.21 36.37 18.75
CA GLY A 224 -25.78 37.70 18.30
C GLY A 224 -26.73 38.37 17.31
N LEU A 225 -27.73 37.65 16.79
CA LEU A 225 -28.59 38.15 15.71
C LEU A 225 -29.72 39.06 16.23
N ASP A 226 -30.10 40.05 15.43
CA ASP A 226 -31.04 41.10 15.83
C ASP A 226 -32.46 40.58 16.09
N PHE A 227 -32.88 39.45 15.49
CA PHE A 227 -34.18 38.86 15.80
C PHE A 227 -34.25 38.35 17.25
N VAL A 228 -33.14 37.90 17.84
CA VAL A 228 -33.09 37.47 19.26
C VAL A 228 -33.21 38.68 20.17
N ARG A 229 -32.48 39.77 19.85
CA ARG A 229 -32.61 41.06 20.55
C ARG A 229 -34.03 41.61 20.49
N THR A 230 -34.66 41.51 19.32
CA THR A 230 -36.05 41.94 19.10
C THR A 230 -37.03 41.09 19.90
N ALA A 231 -36.84 39.77 19.95
CA ALA A 231 -37.70 38.87 20.73
C ALA A 231 -37.62 39.16 22.23
N LEU A 232 -36.42 39.42 22.76
CA LEU A 232 -36.22 39.84 24.15
C LEU A 232 -36.79 41.24 24.41
N GLY A 233 -36.61 42.18 23.47
CA GLY A 233 -37.18 43.53 23.55
C GLY A 233 -38.71 43.56 23.54
N LYS A 234 -39.36 42.53 22.97
CA LYS A 234 -40.81 42.31 23.05
C LYS A 234 -41.30 41.72 24.39
N GLY A 235 -40.40 41.44 25.33
CA GLY A 235 -40.74 40.86 26.64
C GLY A 235 -40.99 39.35 26.64
N LEU A 236 -40.61 38.63 25.59
CA LEU A 236 -40.76 37.17 25.57
C LEU A 236 -39.89 36.51 26.64
N PRO A 237 -40.42 35.53 27.41
CA PRO A 237 -39.63 34.84 28.42
C PRO A 237 -38.48 34.07 27.75
N THR A 238 -37.30 34.13 28.35
CA THR A 238 -36.06 33.53 27.82
C THR A 238 -36.25 32.06 27.40
N ARG A 239 -37.02 31.27 28.16
CA ARG A 239 -37.32 29.87 27.81
C ARG A 239 -38.03 29.73 26.46
N GLN A 240 -38.95 30.63 26.13
CA GLN A 240 -39.70 30.63 24.87
C GLN A 240 -38.82 31.09 23.71
N VAL A 241 -37.92 32.05 23.93
CA VAL A 241 -36.91 32.45 22.94
C VAL A 241 -35.97 31.29 22.60
N TRP A 242 -35.49 30.57 23.62
CA TRP A 242 -34.63 29.40 23.42
C TRP A 242 -35.32 28.26 22.67
N ARG A 243 -36.52 27.84 23.11
CA ARG A 243 -37.25 26.74 22.45
C ARG A 243 -37.77 27.11 21.06
N GLY A 244 -38.34 28.30 20.91
CA GLY A 244 -39.05 28.71 19.70
C GLY A 244 -38.17 29.29 18.60
N HIS A 245 -37.10 30.02 18.96
CA HIS A 245 -36.28 30.77 18.00
C HIS A 245 -34.84 30.29 17.90
N ILE A 246 -34.19 29.93 19.01
CA ILE A 246 -32.78 29.52 18.98
C ILE A 246 -32.64 28.05 18.54
N TRP A 247 -33.25 27.11 19.26
CA TRP A 247 -33.08 25.67 18.99
C TRP A 247 -33.58 25.25 17.62
N ARG A 248 -34.69 25.81 17.14
CA ARG A 248 -35.24 25.50 15.82
C ARG A 248 -34.28 25.87 14.68
N ASN A 249 -33.58 26.99 14.81
CA ASN A 249 -32.58 27.44 13.84
C ASN A 249 -31.23 26.74 14.02
N ALA A 250 -30.86 26.40 15.27
CA ALA A 250 -29.63 25.66 15.57
C ALA A 250 -29.70 24.20 15.12
N LEU A 251 -30.90 23.61 15.05
CA LEU A 251 -31.09 22.20 14.71
C LEU A 251 -30.61 21.88 13.28
N ILE A 252 -30.68 22.83 12.33
CA ILE A 252 -30.26 22.60 10.94
C ILE A 252 -28.75 22.33 10.84
N PRO A 253 -27.85 23.22 11.33
CA PRO A 253 -26.41 22.92 11.34
C PRO A 253 -26.04 21.71 12.19
N ILE A 254 -26.74 21.49 13.31
CA ILE A 254 -26.47 20.35 14.20
C ILE A 254 -26.81 19.03 13.52
N LEU A 255 -27.97 18.89 12.90
CA LEU A 255 -28.34 17.69 12.14
C LEU A 255 -27.43 17.46 10.93
N THR A 256 -27.01 18.55 10.27
CA THR A 256 -26.02 18.47 9.20
C THR A 256 -24.70 17.89 9.70
N THR A 257 -24.27 18.32 10.88
CA THR A 257 -23.05 17.83 11.53
C THR A 257 -23.19 16.38 11.97
N ILE A 258 -24.35 15.95 12.46
CA ILE A 258 -24.63 14.54 12.78
C ILE A 258 -24.51 13.69 11.52
N GLY A 259 -25.07 14.15 10.40
CA GLY A 259 -24.96 13.49 9.11
C GLY A 259 -23.54 13.38 8.57
N ILE A 260 -22.74 14.44 8.72
CA ILE A 260 -21.30 14.42 8.39
C ILE A 260 -20.54 13.47 9.33
N SER A 261 -20.85 13.50 10.62
CA SER A 261 -20.21 12.66 11.64
C SER A 261 -20.46 11.17 11.37
N LEU A 262 -21.66 10.79 10.93
CA LEU A 262 -21.97 9.41 10.54
C LEU A 262 -21.11 8.93 9.37
N ARG A 263 -20.84 9.77 8.37
CA ARG A 263 -19.92 9.42 7.27
C ARG A 263 -18.52 9.13 7.79
N PHE A 264 -18.01 9.96 8.70
CA PHE A 264 -16.71 9.72 9.32
C PHE A 264 -16.70 8.45 10.18
N SER A 265 -17.75 8.21 10.98
CA SER A 265 -17.87 6.97 11.75
C SER A 265 -17.91 5.73 10.86
N LEU A 266 -18.60 5.78 9.72
CA LEU A 266 -18.59 4.68 8.74
C LEU A 266 -17.20 4.41 8.17
N SER A 267 -16.43 5.48 7.92
CA SER A 267 -15.06 5.35 7.42
C SER A 267 -14.12 4.72 8.45
N SER A 268 -14.24 5.07 9.74
CA SER A 268 -13.39 4.52 10.81
C SER A 268 -13.89 3.18 11.37
N LEU A 269 -15.10 2.74 10.98
CA LEU A 269 -15.73 1.54 11.52
C LEU A 269 -14.86 0.28 11.37
N PRO A 270 -14.26 -0.02 10.19
CA PRO A 270 -13.43 -1.21 10.03
C PRO A 270 -12.26 -1.27 11.01
N VAL A 271 -11.62 -0.12 11.24
CA VAL A 271 -10.48 0.02 12.16
C VAL A 271 -10.91 -0.25 13.61
N VAL A 272 -12.02 0.35 14.05
CA VAL A 272 -12.53 0.16 15.42
C VAL A 272 -12.96 -1.29 15.64
N GLU A 273 -13.66 -1.88 14.69
CA GLU A 273 -14.11 -3.28 14.80
C GLU A 273 -12.94 -4.26 14.81
N TYR A 274 -11.94 -4.04 13.94
CA TYR A 274 -10.72 -4.83 13.92
C TYR A 274 -9.94 -4.73 15.24
N PHE A 275 -9.80 -3.52 15.79
CA PHE A 275 -9.06 -3.30 17.05
C PHE A 275 -9.68 -4.05 18.24
N PHE A 276 -11.01 -3.97 18.39
CA PHE A 276 -11.73 -4.61 19.48
C PHE A 276 -12.16 -6.05 19.18
N SER A 277 -11.82 -6.62 18.03
CA SER A 277 -12.32 -7.93 17.58
C SER A 277 -13.86 -8.00 17.58
N TRP A 278 -14.51 -6.90 17.22
CA TRP A 278 -15.96 -6.83 17.08
C TRP A 278 -16.35 -7.47 15.73
N PRO A 279 -17.11 -8.58 15.70
CA PRO A 279 -17.41 -9.34 14.48
C PRO A 279 -18.50 -8.64 13.65
N GLY A 280 -18.21 -7.42 13.20
CA GLY A 280 -19.06 -6.60 12.36
C GLY A 280 -18.64 -6.59 10.88
N MET A 281 -19.37 -5.83 10.07
CA MET A 281 -19.14 -5.68 8.63
C MET A 281 -17.74 -5.17 8.29
N GLY A 282 -17.23 -4.19 9.04
CA GLY A 282 -15.93 -3.59 8.76
C GLY A 282 -14.79 -4.55 9.07
N PHE A 283 -14.87 -5.27 10.19
CA PHE A 283 -13.90 -6.34 10.49
C PHE A 283 -13.92 -7.45 9.43
N THR A 284 -15.12 -7.93 9.07
CA THR A 284 -15.28 -8.97 8.04
C THR A 284 -14.82 -8.51 6.67
N LEU A 285 -14.97 -7.22 6.34
CA LEU A 285 -14.49 -6.64 5.08
C LEU A 285 -12.96 -6.65 4.98
N LEU A 286 -12.26 -6.28 6.06
CA LEU A 286 -10.80 -6.36 6.08
C LEU A 286 -10.35 -7.82 5.95
N LYS A 287 -11.05 -8.75 6.60
CA LYS A 287 -10.78 -10.19 6.51
C LYS A 287 -11.03 -10.74 5.10
N SER A 288 -12.12 -10.33 4.43
CA SER A 288 -12.45 -10.81 3.08
C SER A 288 -11.46 -10.30 2.04
N ILE A 289 -10.97 -9.06 2.18
CA ILE A 289 -9.92 -8.50 1.31
C ILE A 289 -8.62 -9.25 1.49
N SER A 290 -8.22 -9.51 2.74
CA SER A 290 -7.07 -10.36 3.06
C SER A 290 -7.16 -11.73 2.42
N LYS A 291 -8.32 -12.39 2.57
CA LYS A 291 -8.57 -13.75 2.08
C LYS A 291 -9.01 -13.79 0.62
N GLN A 292 -8.89 -12.67 -0.09
CA GLN A 292 -9.19 -12.54 -1.52
C GLN A 292 -10.60 -13.02 -1.92
N ASP A 293 -11.57 -12.85 -1.02
CA ASP A 293 -12.98 -13.19 -1.24
C ASP A 293 -13.71 -11.97 -1.83
N ASP A 294 -13.73 -11.89 -3.16
CA ASP A 294 -14.26 -10.72 -3.88
C ASP A 294 -15.75 -10.54 -3.69
N LEU A 295 -16.52 -11.63 -3.79
CA LEU A 295 -17.98 -11.55 -3.74
C LEU A 295 -18.43 -11.03 -2.37
N LEU A 296 -17.81 -11.53 -1.30
CA LEU A 296 -18.07 -11.03 0.05
C LEU A 296 -17.58 -9.58 0.23
N THR A 297 -16.39 -9.25 -0.28
CA THR A 297 -15.83 -7.89 -0.23
C THR A 297 -16.77 -6.90 -0.90
N VAL A 298 -17.16 -7.15 -2.16
CA VAL A 298 -18.08 -6.34 -2.95
C VAL A 298 -19.44 -6.24 -2.25
N ALA A 299 -19.96 -7.33 -1.68
CA ALA A 299 -21.22 -7.31 -0.95
C ALA A 299 -21.16 -6.40 0.30
N LEU A 300 -20.07 -6.48 1.08
CA LEU A 300 -19.88 -5.65 2.26
C LEU A 300 -19.71 -4.16 1.91
N VAL A 301 -18.90 -3.84 0.89
CA VAL A 301 -18.76 -2.47 0.39
C VAL A 301 -20.09 -1.94 -0.16
N MET A 302 -20.86 -2.77 -0.87
CA MET A 302 -22.21 -2.42 -1.33
C MET A 302 -23.13 -2.08 -0.16
N VAL A 303 -23.15 -2.90 0.90
CA VAL A 303 -23.99 -2.63 2.08
C VAL A 303 -23.59 -1.32 2.75
N MET A 304 -22.30 -1.03 2.87
CA MET A 304 -21.82 0.27 3.36
C MET A 304 -22.28 1.44 2.47
N GLY A 305 -22.25 1.26 1.15
CA GLY A 305 -22.77 2.22 0.17
C GLY A 305 -24.29 2.42 0.26
N ILE A 306 -25.06 1.34 0.44
CA ILE A 306 -26.52 1.41 0.66
C ILE A 306 -26.80 2.22 1.93
N LEU A 307 -26.10 1.93 3.02
CA LEU A 307 -26.25 2.64 4.28
C LEU A 307 -25.96 4.13 4.11
N PHE A 308 -24.91 4.49 3.37
CA PHE A 308 -24.60 5.88 3.04
C PHE A 308 -25.74 6.57 2.26
N ILE A 309 -26.29 5.91 1.25
CA ILE A 309 -27.41 6.44 0.45
C ILE A 309 -28.65 6.65 1.33
N LEU A 310 -28.99 5.67 2.18
CA LEU A 310 -30.14 5.74 3.08
C LEU A 310 -30.01 6.87 4.09
N VAL A 311 -28.80 7.08 4.62
CA VAL A 311 -28.50 8.19 5.53
C VAL A 311 -28.65 9.54 4.84
N ASN A 312 -28.11 9.70 3.63
CA ASN A 312 -28.24 10.94 2.87
C ASN A 312 -29.70 11.24 2.54
N LEU A 313 -30.46 10.21 2.18
CA LEU A 313 -31.89 10.33 1.96
C LEU A 313 -32.62 10.77 3.23
N ALA A 314 -32.30 10.18 4.38
CA ALA A 314 -32.88 10.55 5.67
C ALA A 314 -32.57 12.01 6.05
N LEU A 315 -31.34 12.49 5.80
CA LEU A 315 -30.95 13.89 6.02
C LEU A 315 -31.72 14.84 5.11
N ASP A 316 -31.77 14.56 3.80
CA ASP A 316 -32.48 15.38 2.83
C ASP A 316 -33.96 15.52 3.16
N ILE A 317 -34.58 14.43 3.61
CA ILE A 317 -35.95 14.40 4.09
C ILE A 317 -36.08 15.23 5.38
N SER A 318 -35.18 15.04 6.34
CA SER A 318 -35.18 15.76 7.63
C SER A 318 -35.05 17.27 7.45
N TYR A 319 -34.18 17.75 6.55
CA TYR A 319 -34.02 19.18 6.28
C TYR A 319 -35.31 19.82 5.78
N ARG A 320 -36.07 19.12 4.94
CA ARG A 320 -37.37 19.60 4.45
C ARG A 320 -38.44 19.57 5.52
N PHE A 321 -38.32 18.71 6.53
CA PHE A 321 -39.22 18.77 7.68
C PHE A 321 -38.97 19.99 8.56
N ILE A 322 -37.74 20.50 8.58
CA ILE A 322 -37.33 21.60 9.48
C ILE A 322 -37.46 22.96 8.79
N ASP A 323 -37.07 23.05 7.52
CA ASP A 323 -37.13 24.28 6.73
C ASP A 323 -38.32 24.27 5.74
N PRO A 324 -39.36 25.11 5.97
CA PRO A 324 -40.50 25.21 5.06
C PRO A 324 -40.14 25.78 3.68
N GLN A 325 -39.07 26.59 3.54
CA GLN A 325 -38.69 27.15 2.24
C GLN A 325 -38.23 26.06 1.26
N LEU A 326 -37.60 25.00 1.78
CA LEU A 326 -37.22 23.83 1.00
C LEU A 326 -38.45 23.01 0.56
N ARG A 327 -39.57 23.05 1.29
CA ARG A 327 -40.84 22.41 0.89
C ARG A 327 -41.51 23.13 -0.27
N ASP A 328 -41.52 24.46 -0.25
CA ASP A 328 -42.16 25.27 -1.29
C ASP A 328 -41.45 25.17 -2.66
N SER A 329 -40.19 24.73 -2.68
CA SER A 329 -39.50 24.41 -3.94
C SER A 329 -40.10 23.19 -4.68
N LEU A 330 -40.84 22.31 -4.00
CA LEU A 330 -41.40 21.07 -4.56
C LEU A 330 -42.66 21.31 -5.41
N THR A 331 -43.44 22.35 -5.13
CA THR A 331 -44.61 22.75 -5.94
C THR A 331 -44.20 23.29 -7.31
N ASN A 332 -42.96 23.78 -7.46
CA ASN A 332 -42.40 24.16 -8.77
C ASN A 332 -42.00 22.95 -9.63
N LEU A 333 -41.79 21.76 -9.04
CA LEU A 333 -41.42 20.54 -9.77
C LEU A 333 -42.64 19.79 -10.34
N THR A 334 -43.83 19.95 -9.75
CA THR A 334 -45.07 19.33 -10.26
C THR A 334 -45.60 20.01 -11.53
N ARG A 335 -45.13 21.23 -11.86
CA ARG A 335 -45.41 21.93 -13.13
C ARG A 335 -44.54 21.48 -14.31
N VAL A 336 -43.73 20.42 -14.17
CA VAL A 336 -42.84 19.95 -15.24
C VAL A 336 -43.54 18.92 -16.14
N ASP A 337 -43.79 19.31 -17.39
CA ASP A 337 -44.23 18.44 -18.49
C ASP A 337 -43.39 17.13 -18.56
N LYS A 338 -44.05 15.98 -18.40
CA LYS A 338 -43.43 14.64 -18.50
C LYS A 338 -42.58 14.45 -19.78
N ARG A 339 -42.93 15.13 -20.87
CA ARG A 339 -42.20 15.13 -22.15
C ARG A 339 -40.79 15.74 -22.07
N ARG A 340 -40.51 16.66 -21.13
CA ARG A 340 -39.17 17.30 -20.98
C ARG A 340 -38.21 16.52 -20.10
N PHE A 341 -38.67 15.54 -19.31
CA PHE A 341 -37.79 14.70 -18.50
C PHE A 341 -37.18 13.57 -19.33
N VAL A 342 -38.02 12.85 -20.08
CA VAL A 342 -37.58 11.78 -20.99
C VAL A 342 -36.60 12.32 -22.05
N LYS A 343 -36.92 13.48 -22.65
CA LYS A 343 -36.05 14.16 -23.59
C LYS A 343 -34.71 14.58 -22.96
N ARG A 344 -34.71 15.07 -21.71
CA ARG A 344 -33.45 15.38 -20.99
C ARG A 344 -32.61 14.16 -20.71
N VAL A 345 -33.20 13.02 -20.33
CA VAL A 345 -32.45 11.76 -20.10
C VAL A 345 -31.83 11.27 -21.41
N GLN A 346 -32.60 11.28 -22.50
CA GLN A 346 -32.10 10.93 -23.84
C GLN A 346 -31.01 11.89 -24.35
N ASP A 347 -31.17 13.21 -24.15
CA ASP A 347 -30.16 14.21 -24.53
C ASP A 347 -28.88 14.07 -23.68
N THR A 348 -29.01 13.67 -22.41
CA THR A 348 -27.85 13.45 -21.52
C THR A 348 -27.09 12.18 -21.90
N LEU A 349 -27.80 11.10 -22.25
CA LEU A 349 -27.18 9.85 -22.72
C LEU A 349 -26.56 10.02 -24.13
N GLY A 350 -27.26 10.70 -25.03
CA GLY A 350 -26.76 11.00 -26.38
C GLY A 350 -25.54 11.92 -26.39
N SER A 351 -25.47 12.89 -25.48
CA SER A 351 -24.30 13.80 -25.36
C SER A 351 -23.06 13.11 -24.78
N VAL A 352 -23.22 12.13 -23.90
CA VAL A 352 -22.10 11.30 -23.39
C VAL A 352 -21.52 10.42 -24.50
N VAL A 353 -22.40 9.81 -25.32
CA VAL A 353 -21.98 8.96 -26.45
C VAL A 353 -21.35 9.79 -27.57
N SER A 354 -21.81 11.02 -27.81
CA SER A 354 -21.17 11.91 -28.79
C SER A 354 -19.85 12.48 -28.30
N PHE A 355 -19.69 12.73 -27.00
CA PHE A 355 -18.44 13.24 -26.41
C PHE A 355 -17.31 12.20 -26.43
N LEU A 356 -17.61 10.92 -26.21
CA LEU A 356 -16.64 9.83 -26.36
C LEU A 356 -16.23 9.57 -27.82
N ARG A 357 -17.01 10.09 -28.78
CA ARG A 357 -16.82 9.85 -30.22
C ARG A 357 -16.28 11.07 -30.98
N TYR A 358 -16.15 12.24 -30.35
CA TYR A 358 -15.67 13.47 -30.98
C TYR A 358 -14.54 14.18 -30.23
N ASN A 359 -13.51 14.54 -30.99
CA ASN A 359 -12.23 15.10 -30.56
C ASN A 359 -12.29 16.61 -30.21
N GLU A 360 -13.24 17.05 -29.35
CA GLU A 360 -13.44 18.48 -29.01
C GLU A 360 -12.28 19.11 -28.22
N LEU A 361 -11.36 18.30 -27.68
CA LEU A 361 -10.15 18.77 -27.00
C LEU A 361 -9.23 19.57 -27.96
N THR A 362 -9.23 19.22 -29.25
CA THR A 362 -8.34 19.83 -30.26
C THR A 362 -8.81 21.20 -30.77
N ASP A 363 -10.11 21.49 -30.67
CA ASP A 363 -10.68 22.80 -31.03
C ASP A 363 -10.51 23.82 -29.89
N TRP A 364 -10.54 23.36 -28.64
CA TRP A 364 -10.20 24.17 -27.48
C TRP A 364 -8.73 24.63 -27.50
N VAL A 365 -7.80 23.76 -27.89
CA VAL A 365 -6.37 24.11 -28.04
C VAL A 365 -6.18 25.13 -29.16
N ARG A 366 -6.85 24.99 -30.31
CA ARG A 366 -6.71 25.92 -31.44
C ARG A 366 -7.29 27.31 -31.19
N GLN A 367 -8.36 27.44 -30.40
CA GLN A 367 -8.91 28.76 -30.02
C GLN A 367 -8.09 29.46 -28.93
N THR A 368 -7.28 28.73 -28.17
CA THR A 368 -6.44 29.27 -27.09
C THR A 368 -5.26 30.13 -27.62
N PHE A 369 -4.86 29.97 -28.88
CA PHE A 369 -3.67 30.63 -29.45
C PHE A 369 -3.91 31.88 -30.30
N ARG A 370 -5.14 32.38 -30.50
CA ARG A 370 -5.37 33.67 -31.19
C ARG A 370 -5.30 34.86 -30.21
N ARG A 371 -4.13 35.51 -30.18
CA ARG A 371 -3.90 36.81 -29.53
C ARG A 371 -4.57 37.94 -30.34
N ARG A 372 -5.37 38.76 -29.66
CA ARG A 372 -5.56 40.18 -30.02
C ARG A 372 -5.17 40.99 -28.79
N SER A 373 -4.12 41.79 -28.93
CA SER A 373 -3.62 42.74 -27.95
C SER A 373 -4.55 43.95 -27.92
N ALA A 374 -5.32 44.11 -26.84
CA ALA A 374 -5.92 45.39 -26.48
C ALA A 374 -4.97 46.08 -25.49
N GLN A 375 -4.48 47.27 -25.85
CA GLN A 375 -3.73 48.14 -24.94
C GLN A 375 -4.66 48.61 -23.80
N PRO A 376 -4.20 48.66 -22.55
CA PRO A 376 -4.98 49.23 -21.46
C PRO A 376 -5.02 50.75 -21.62
N THR A 377 -6.20 51.32 -21.85
CA THR A 377 -6.41 52.76 -21.73
C THR A 377 -6.30 53.17 -20.26
N ALA A 378 -5.57 54.25 -20.00
CA ALA A 378 -5.42 54.82 -18.68
C ALA A 378 -6.80 55.20 -18.11
N SER A 379 -7.04 54.81 -16.86
CA SER A 379 -8.29 55.10 -16.15
C SER A 379 -8.55 56.61 -16.09
N PRO A 380 -9.75 57.10 -16.49
CA PRO A 380 -10.15 58.50 -16.38
C PRO A 380 -10.11 59.06 -14.94
N PHE A 381 -10.01 58.17 -13.95
CA PHE A 381 -10.04 58.50 -12.52
C PHE A 381 -8.65 58.58 -11.87
N ALA A 382 -7.57 58.32 -12.61
CA ALA A 382 -6.21 58.41 -12.08
C ALA A 382 -5.88 59.82 -11.55
N ASN A 383 -6.41 60.86 -12.22
CA ASN A 383 -6.17 62.25 -11.86
C ASN A 383 -7.03 62.74 -10.68
N VAL A 384 -8.17 62.09 -10.41
CA VAL A 384 -9.03 62.41 -9.26
C VAL A 384 -8.45 61.84 -7.96
N ALA A 385 -7.82 60.66 -8.04
CA ALA A 385 -7.11 60.06 -6.91
C ALA A 385 -5.84 60.86 -6.52
N ALA A 386 -5.18 61.49 -7.49
CA ALA A 386 -4.01 62.34 -7.24
C ALA A 386 -4.38 63.68 -6.58
N ALA A 387 -5.55 64.25 -6.87
CA ALA A 387 -6.01 65.52 -6.31
C ALA A 387 -6.52 65.45 -4.86
N GLN A 388 -6.76 64.24 -4.33
CA GLN A 388 -7.24 64.02 -2.95
C GLN A 388 -6.13 63.58 -1.96
N GLY A 389 -4.86 63.53 -2.42
CA GLY A 389 -3.74 62.92 -1.70
C GLY A 389 -3.41 63.53 -0.32
N ASP A 390 -3.63 64.84 -0.12
CA ASP A 390 -3.14 65.53 1.08
C ASP A 390 -4.05 65.42 2.33
N LEU A 391 -5.30 64.96 2.18
CA LEU A 391 -6.24 64.84 3.32
C LEU A 391 -6.16 63.48 4.04
N PHE A 392 -5.42 62.51 3.50
CA PHE A 392 -5.33 61.13 4.05
C PHE A 392 -4.02 60.82 4.78
N ASP A 393 -2.99 61.64 4.65
CA ASP A 393 -1.64 61.31 5.12
C ASP A 393 -1.52 61.34 6.66
N THR A 394 -2.23 62.25 7.33
CA THR A 394 -2.28 62.34 8.81
C THR A 394 -3.04 61.19 9.49
N ARG A 395 -3.82 60.39 8.74
CA ARG A 395 -4.45 59.16 9.26
C ARG A 395 -3.62 57.90 9.00
N ALA A 396 -2.64 57.94 8.10
CA ALA A 396 -1.87 56.77 7.68
C ALA A 396 -1.00 56.19 8.82
N ASP A 397 -0.43 57.03 9.69
CA ASP A 397 0.40 56.58 10.81
C ASP A 397 -0.42 55.97 11.94
N VAL A 398 -1.59 56.55 12.24
CA VAL A 398 -2.56 55.99 13.20
C VAL A 398 -3.12 54.66 12.68
N TYR A 399 -3.43 54.55 11.39
CA TYR A 399 -3.82 53.29 10.75
C TYR A 399 -2.69 52.26 10.77
N ARG A 400 -1.43 52.65 10.52
CA ARG A 400 -0.25 51.76 10.60
C ARG A 400 -0.03 51.24 12.01
N ALA A 401 -0.15 52.08 13.03
CA ALA A 401 -0.02 51.71 14.44
C ALA A 401 -1.19 50.84 14.95
N GLN A 402 -2.43 51.18 14.59
CA GLN A 402 -3.61 50.35 14.88
C GLN A 402 -3.54 48.99 14.17
N ARG A 403 -3.06 48.96 12.93
CA ARG A 403 -2.86 47.73 12.17
C ARG A 403 -1.74 46.87 12.74
N ARG A 404 -0.62 47.44 13.20
CA ARG A 404 0.44 46.72 13.94
C ARG A 404 -0.07 46.13 15.26
N ARG A 405 -0.85 46.89 16.04
CA ARG A 405 -1.47 46.41 17.29
C ARG A 405 -2.52 45.33 17.03
N ALA A 406 -3.34 45.48 15.99
CA ALA A 406 -4.30 44.46 15.56
C ALA A 406 -3.60 43.19 15.08
N TRP A 407 -2.46 43.32 14.39
CA TRP A 407 -1.62 42.19 13.98
C TRP A 407 -1.06 41.47 15.22
N TRP A 408 -0.39 42.18 16.12
CA TRP A 408 0.11 41.58 17.37
C TRP A 408 -0.97 40.87 18.19
N ARG A 409 -2.16 41.46 18.34
CA ARG A 409 -3.30 40.81 19.02
C ARG A 409 -3.85 39.62 18.22
N GLY A 410 -3.91 39.70 16.90
CA GLY A 410 -4.41 38.63 16.03
C GLY A 410 -3.45 37.45 15.89
N THR A 411 -2.14 37.67 16.05
CA THR A 411 -1.11 36.62 15.96
C THR A 411 -0.81 36.03 17.34
N MET A 412 -0.41 36.84 18.32
CA MET A 412 0.00 36.36 19.65
C MET A 412 -1.17 36.15 20.62
N GLY A 413 -2.31 36.82 20.38
CA GLY A 413 -3.55 36.57 21.12
C GLY A 413 -4.33 35.33 20.63
N ASN A 414 -3.88 34.70 19.54
CA ASN A 414 -4.51 33.53 18.94
C ASN A 414 -3.74 32.26 19.34
N LEU A 415 -4.08 31.72 20.52
CA LEU A 415 -3.38 30.56 21.08
C LEU A 415 -3.34 29.34 20.13
N PRO A 416 -4.42 28.96 19.41
CA PRO A 416 -4.36 27.92 18.39
C PRO A 416 -3.29 28.19 17.32
N PHE A 417 -3.16 29.42 16.85
CA PHE A 417 -2.13 29.77 15.86
C PHE A 417 -0.71 29.63 16.42
N VAL A 418 -0.45 30.13 17.64
CA VAL A 418 0.88 30.07 18.25
C VAL A 418 1.29 28.61 18.52
N LEU A 419 0.44 27.84 19.20
CA LEU A 419 0.72 26.43 19.51
C LEU A 419 0.84 25.60 18.22
N GLY A 420 -0.08 25.78 17.28
CA GLY A 420 -0.03 25.12 15.98
C GLY A 420 1.23 25.46 15.20
N SER A 421 1.65 26.74 15.19
CA SER A 421 2.89 27.16 14.50
C SER A 421 4.13 26.55 15.14
N ILE A 422 4.22 26.50 16.48
CA ILE A 422 5.35 25.88 17.18
C ILE A 422 5.44 24.38 16.83
N LEU A 423 4.32 23.66 16.88
CA LEU A 423 4.27 22.24 16.54
C LEU A 423 4.62 22.00 15.06
N VAL A 424 4.04 22.76 14.14
CA VAL A 424 4.33 22.64 12.71
C VAL A 424 5.78 22.95 12.40
N VAL A 425 6.36 24.01 12.98
CA VAL A 425 7.79 24.32 12.81
C VAL A 425 8.67 23.21 13.40
N GLY A 426 8.32 22.65 14.56
CA GLY A 426 9.00 21.49 15.13
C GLY A 426 8.96 20.28 14.20
N LEU A 427 7.80 19.95 13.65
CA LEU A 427 7.63 18.85 12.70
C LEU A 427 8.38 19.08 11.38
N LEU A 428 8.38 20.30 10.85
CA LEU A 428 9.17 20.66 9.67
C LEU A 428 10.68 20.61 9.96
N SER A 429 11.09 20.86 11.21
CA SER A 429 12.49 20.70 11.62
C SER A 429 12.87 19.21 11.69
N ILE A 430 12.01 18.35 12.25
CA ILE A 430 12.20 16.89 12.23
C ILE A 430 12.17 16.35 10.80
N LEU A 431 11.32 16.89 9.93
CA LEU A 431 11.29 16.54 8.51
C LEU A 431 12.65 16.76 7.82
N VAL A 432 13.33 17.86 8.13
CA VAL A 432 14.60 18.25 7.48
C VAL A 432 15.82 17.61 8.16
N PHE A 433 15.83 17.57 9.49
CA PHE A 433 16.99 17.14 10.29
C PHE A 433 16.78 15.77 10.96
N GLY A 434 15.61 15.16 10.87
CA GLY A 434 15.26 13.89 11.54
C GLY A 434 16.25 12.77 11.33
N PRO A 435 16.62 12.43 10.08
CA PRO A 435 17.63 11.40 9.82
C PRO A 435 19.03 11.73 10.38
N SER A 436 19.38 13.01 10.50
CA SER A 436 20.65 13.41 11.13
C SER A 436 20.58 13.49 12.66
N LEU A 437 19.36 13.50 13.22
CA LEU A 437 19.10 13.53 14.66
C LEU A 437 18.80 12.15 15.23
N SER A 438 18.70 11.11 14.39
CA SER A 438 18.43 9.74 14.84
C SER A 438 19.59 9.24 15.71
N PRO A 439 19.33 8.75 16.93
CA PRO A 439 20.37 8.21 17.81
C PRO A 439 21.16 7.07 17.19
N ASP A 440 20.53 6.32 16.29
CA ASP A 440 21.05 5.10 15.70
C ASP A 440 20.60 4.96 14.25
N ASN A 441 21.17 4.01 13.52
CA ASN A 441 20.72 3.70 12.17
C ASN A 441 19.35 2.97 12.25
N PRO A 442 18.28 3.52 11.63
CA PRO A 442 16.92 2.96 11.72
C PRO A 442 16.77 1.58 11.05
N TYR A 443 17.77 1.14 10.29
CA TYR A 443 17.78 -0.15 9.59
C TYR A 443 18.56 -1.23 10.36
N THR A 444 19.30 -0.87 11.40
CA THR A 444 20.12 -1.84 12.16
C THR A 444 19.24 -2.71 13.04
N THR A 445 19.13 -3.99 12.68
CA THR A 445 18.48 -5.03 13.47
C THR A 445 19.46 -5.57 14.53
N ARG A 446 18.91 -6.06 15.64
CA ARG A 446 19.71 -6.61 16.74
C ARG A 446 19.06 -7.87 17.27
N GLY A 447 19.84 -8.94 17.33
CA GLY A 447 19.40 -10.23 17.84
C GLY A 447 19.54 -10.35 19.36
N LEU A 448 19.86 -11.56 19.81
CA LEU A 448 20.09 -11.89 21.22
C LEU A 448 21.21 -11.01 21.81
N THR A 449 20.94 -10.35 22.92
CA THR A 449 21.94 -9.57 23.65
C THR A 449 22.03 -10.01 25.11
N ILE A 450 23.19 -9.82 25.73
CA ILE A 450 23.41 -10.13 27.14
C ILE A 450 23.47 -8.80 27.89
N VAL A 451 22.49 -8.56 28.76
CA VAL A 451 22.48 -7.41 29.68
C VAL A 451 22.56 -7.97 31.09
N ASP A 452 23.59 -7.57 31.84
CA ASP A 452 23.82 -8.00 33.23
C ASP A 452 23.90 -9.52 33.44
N GLY A 453 24.32 -10.26 32.41
CA GLY A 453 24.45 -11.73 32.46
C GLY A 453 23.17 -12.50 32.15
N GLU A 454 22.07 -11.80 31.85
CA GLU A 454 20.82 -12.41 31.38
C GLU A 454 20.64 -12.24 29.87
N PHE A 455 20.09 -13.27 29.23
CA PHE A 455 19.82 -13.26 27.80
C PHE A 455 18.50 -12.55 27.51
N PHE A 456 18.57 -11.48 26.72
CA PHE A 456 17.41 -10.76 26.22
C PHE A 456 17.30 -10.91 24.71
N VAL A 457 16.06 -11.08 24.25
CA VAL A 457 15.70 -11.10 22.83
C VAL A 457 14.82 -9.88 22.58
N PRO A 458 14.97 -9.18 21.44
CA PRO A 458 14.07 -8.07 21.10
C PRO A 458 12.60 -8.54 21.10
N PRO A 459 11.65 -7.62 21.36
CA PRO A 459 11.83 -6.18 21.55
C PRO A 459 12.33 -5.79 22.94
N PHE A 460 13.35 -4.93 23.00
CA PHE A 460 13.87 -4.38 24.24
C PHE A 460 12.99 -3.22 24.74
N GLU A 461 12.78 -3.18 26.06
CA GLU A 461 12.00 -2.11 26.70
C GLU A 461 12.76 -0.76 26.71
N PRO A 462 12.03 0.37 26.88
CA PRO A 462 12.65 1.68 27.03
C PRO A 462 13.71 1.70 28.15
N SER A 463 14.94 2.05 27.79
CA SER A 463 16.12 2.02 28.66
C SER A 463 17.04 3.21 28.36
N ALA A 464 18.15 3.34 29.09
CA ALA A 464 19.15 4.37 28.82
C ALA A 464 19.79 4.22 27.43
N THR A 465 19.90 2.99 26.92
CA THR A 465 20.44 2.69 25.59
C THR A 465 19.40 2.89 24.50
N TYR A 466 18.16 2.46 24.73
CA TYR A 466 17.02 2.60 23.80
C TYR A 466 15.93 3.48 24.43
N PRO A 467 15.96 4.82 24.29
CA PRO A 467 15.08 5.71 25.03
C PRO A 467 13.58 5.47 24.82
N LEU A 468 13.18 4.98 23.64
CA LEU A 468 11.79 4.62 23.31
C LEU A 468 11.60 3.11 23.13
N GLY A 469 12.59 2.30 23.51
CA GLY A 469 12.62 0.84 23.27
C GLY A 469 12.96 0.48 21.82
N THR A 470 12.93 -0.82 21.52
CA THR A 470 13.12 -1.33 20.16
C THR A 470 11.88 -2.02 19.61
N ASP A 471 11.84 -2.18 18.29
CA ASP A 471 10.90 -3.08 17.63
C ASP A 471 11.28 -4.55 17.80
N VAL A 472 10.46 -5.44 17.24
CA VAL A 472 10.65 -6.90 17.31
C VAL A 472 11.91 -7.39 16.59
N LEU A 473 12.50 -6.57 15.72
CA LEU A 473 13.77 -6.84 15.04
C LEU A 473 14.96 -6.18 15.77
N GLY A 474 14.75 -5.54 16.92
CA GLY A 474 15.80 -4.87 17.68
C GLY A 474 16.18 -3.48 17.15
N ARG A 475 15.39 -2.90 16.24
CA ARG A 475 15.62 -1.55 15.69
C ARG A 475 15.13 -0.48 16.66
N ASP A 476 15.90 0.58 16.83
CA ASP A 476 15.57 1.67 17.77
C ASP A 476 14.33 2.47 17.33
N ILE A 477 13.29 2.50 18.17
CA ILE A 477 12.02 3.18 17.87
C ILE A 477 12.21 4.70 17.77
N ALA A 478 13.13 5.31 18.50
CA ALA A 478 13.39 6.74 18.41
C ALA A 478 13.94 7.11 17.03
N SER A 479 14.92 6.36 16.55
CA SER A 479 15.49 6.49 15.21
C SER A 479 14.46 6.25 14.11
N LEU A 480 13.62 5.22 14.27
CA LEU A 480 12.52 4.92 13.35
C LEU A 480 11.47 6.05 13.28
N ILE A 481 11.13 6.69 14.40
CA ILE A 481 10.17 7.82 14.41
C ILE A 481 10.79 9.06 13.77
N LEU A 482 12.05 9.38 14.07
CA LEU A 482 12.73 10.57 13.54
C LEU A 482 12.99 10.44 12.03
N ALA A 483 13.50 9.30 11.58
CA ALA A 483 13.69 9.01 10.16
C ALA A 483 12.34 8.88 9.44
N GLY A 484 11.36 8.22 10.08
CA GLY A 484 10.04 7.98 9.49
C GLY A 484 9.16 9.22 9.35
N ALA A 485 9.41 10.25 10.16
CA ALA A 485 8.75 11.54 10.02
C ALA A 485 8.94 12.14 8.62
N GLN A 486 10.12 11.93 8.03
CA GLN A 486 10.42 12.46 6.71
C GLN A 486 9.48 11.87 5.65
N GLN A 487 9.38 10.55 5.59
CA GLN A 487 8.56 9.85 4.60
C GLN A 487 7.07 10.15 4.78
N THR A 488 6.58 10.05 6.02
CA THR A 488 5.16 10.26 6.33
C THR A 488 4.72 11.71 6.06
N LEU A 489 5.51 12.72 6.44
CA LEU A 489 5.17 14.12 6.23
C LEU A 489 5.30 14.55 4.76
N ILE A 490 6.33 14.08 4.03
CA ILE A 490 6.44 14.34 2.58
C ILE A 490 5.26 13.75 1.83
N LEU A 491 4.93 12.48 2.09
CA LEU A 491 3.77 11.82 1.49
C LEU A 491 2.49 12.60 1.76
N ALA A 492 2.25 12.99 3.01
CA ALA A 492 1.07 13.77 3.38
C ALA A 492 1.02 15.12 2.66
N MET A 493 2.15 15.85 2.59
CA MET A 493 2.23 17.14 1.89
C MET A 493 1.97 17.00 0.38
N LEU A 494 2.54 15.97 -0.27
CA LEU A 494 2.32 15.72 -1.69
C LEU A 494 0.87 15.32 -1.98
N ALA A 495 0.28 14.46 -1.15
CA ALA A 495 -1.13 14.08 -1.26
C ALA A 495 -2.06 15.30 -1.10
N VAL A 496 -1.82 16.16 -0.10
CA VAL A 496 -2.59 17.40 0.08
C VAL A 496 -2.38 18.36 -1.09
N ALA A 497 -1.15 18.53 -1.58
CA ALA A 497 -0.88 19.38 -2.74
C ALA A 497 -1.63 18.88 -3.99
N ALA A 498 -1.64 17.57 -4.23
CA ALA A 498 -2.39 16.95 -5.33
C ALA A 498 -3.91 17.16 -5.17
N ARG A 499 -4.47 16.91 -3.96
CA ARG A 499 -5.89 17.16 -3.65
C ARG A 499 -6.28 18.62 -3.88
N LEU A 500 -5.45 19.55 -3.41
CA LEU A 500 -5.68 20.99 -3.57
C LEU A 500 -5.62 21.41 -5.02
N LEU A 501 -4.65 20.90 -5.78
CA LEU A 501 -4.52 21.21 -7.20
C LEU A 501 -5.73 20.72 -8.00
N VAL A 502 -6.07 19.44 -7.88
CA VAL A 502 -7.19 18.81 -8.59
C VAL A 502 -8.52 19.42 -8.13
N GLY A 503 -8.72 19.53 -6.82
CA GLY A 503 -9.93 20.11 -6.23
C GLY A 503 -10.11 21.57 -6.59
N PHE A 504 -9.04 22.37 -6.60
CA PHE A 504 -9.10 23.75 -7.05
C PHE A 504 -9.49 23.86 -8.52
N VAL A 505 -8.83 23.13 -9.42
CA VAL A 505 -9.10 23.21 -10.85
C VAL A 505 -10.54 22.79 -11.15
N LEU A 506 -10.97 21.63 -10.66
CA LEU A 506 -12.31 21.12 -10.89
C LEU A 506 -13.38 21.99 -10.23
N GLY A 507 -13.14 22.42 -8.98
CA GLY A 507 -14.06 23.24 -8.21
C GLY A 507 -14.22 24.64 -8.79
N ALA A 508 -13.13 25.24 -9.26
CA ALA A 508 -13.17 26.54 -9.91
C ALA A 508 -13.94 26.50 -11.23
N ILE A 509 -13.73 25.46 -12.06
CA ILE A 509 -14.50 25.29 -13.30
C ILE A 509 -15.98 25.04 -13.00
N ALA A 510 -16.28 24.13 -12.08
CA ALA A 510 -17.65 23.78 -11.69
C ALA A 510 -18.40 24.98 -11.08
N GLY A 511 -17.76 25.73 -10.18
CA GLY A 511 -18.35 26.91 -9.54
C GLY A 511 -18.55 28.06 -10.52
N TRP A 512 -17.59 28.28 -11.44
CA TRP A 512 -17.72 29.31 -12.47
C TRP A 512 -18.85 29.02 -13.44
N LYS A 513 -19.02 27.74 -13.83
CA LYS A 513 -20.10 27.25 -14.70
C LYS A 513 -21.16 26.49 -13.89
N SER A 514 -21.59 27.05 -12.76
CA SER A 514 -22.62 26.45 -11.90
C SER A 514 -23.89 26.12 -12.71
N GLY A 515 -24.39 24.89 -12.57
CA GLY A 515 -25.57 24.39 -13.29
C GLY A 515 -25.28 23.82 -14.69
N SER A 516 -24.02 23.82 -15.14
CA SER A 516 -23.60 23.17 -16.39
C SER A 516 -23.64 21.64 -16.30
N TRP A 517 -23.51 20.96 -17.45
CA TRP A 517 -23.40 19.50 -17.46
C TRP A 517 -22.11 19.02 -16.76
N PHE A 518 -21.00 19.76 -16.92
CA PHE A 518 -19.73 19.46 -16.28
C PHE A 518 -19.83 19.58 -14.76
N ASP A 519 -20.46 20.64 -14.26
CA ASP A 519 -20.76 20.80 -12.83
C ASP A 519 -21.54 19.58 -12.28
N ARG A 520 -22.59 19.15 -12.99
CA ARG A 520 -23.38 17.96 -12.61
C ARG A 520 -22.57 16.66 -12.66
N LEU A 521 -21.71 16.48 -13.66
CA LEU A 521 -20.87 15.29 -13.79
C LEU A 521 -19.88 15.20 -12.62
N ILE A 522 -19.12 16.27 -12.37
CA ILE A 522 -18.10 16.32 -11.32
C ILE A 522 -18.74 16.18 -9.93
N MET A 523 -19.89 16.80 -9.69
CA MET A 523 -20.69 16.58 -8.48
C MET A 523 -21.11 15.11 -8.35
N GLY A 524 -21.56 14.48 -9.45
CA GLY A 524 -21.94 13.07 -9.47
C GLY A 524 -20.78 12.13 -9.14
N VAL A 525 -19.60 12.36 -9.74
CA VAL A 525 -18.39 11.57 -9.44
C VAL A 525 -17.96 11.76 -7.98
N ALA A 526 -17.95 13.00 -7.48
CA ALA A 526 -17.63 13.26 -6.08
C ALA A 526 -18.62 12.58 -5.12
N GLU A 527 -19.92 12.58 -5.46
CA GLU A 527 -20.94 11.86 -4.68
C GLU A 527 -20.70 10.35 -4.67
N VAL A 528 -20.36 9.73 -5.82
CA VAL A 528 -20.02 8.30 -5.92
C VAL A 528 -18.81 7.97 -5.04
N LEU A 529 -17.71 8.71 -5.17
CA LEU A 529 -16.49 8.45 -4.40
C LEU A 529 -16.71 8.66 -2.90
N SER A 530 -17.48 9.68 -2.51
CA SER A 530 -17.82 9.94 -1.10
C SER A 530 -18.71 8.87 -0.46
N ALA A 531 -19.36 8.03 -1.27
CA ALA A 531 -20.17 6.91 -0.78
C ALA A 531 -19.33 5.71 -0.34
N PHE A 532 -18.08 5.62 -0.81
CA PHE A 532 -17.14 4.63 -0.30
C PHE A 532 -16.57 5.07 1.06
N PRO A 533 -16.33 4.12 1.98
CA PRO A 533 -15.46 4.36 3.12
C PRO A 533 -14.06 4.77 2.63
N ALA A 534 -13.55 5.91 3.08
CA ALA A 534 -12.30 6.49 2.56
C ALA A 534 -11.10 5.54 2.72
N LEU A 535 -11.02 4.84 3.85
CA LEU A 535 -9.98 3.84 4.12
C LEU A 535 -10.05 2.68 3.12
N VAL A 536 -11.24 2.13 2.90
CA VAL A 536 -11.44 0.97 2.01
C VAL A 536 -11.13 1.35 0.58
N LEU A 537 -11.62 2.50 0.11
CA LEU A 537 -11.34 2.98 -1.24
C LEU A 537 -9.85 3.25 -1.43
N ALA A 538 -9.19 3.89 -0.46
CA ALA A 538 -7.75 4.12 -0.52
C ALA A 538 -6.99 2.80 -0.58
N MET A 539 -7.35 1.82 0.25
CA MET A 539 -6.75 0.49 0.24
C MET A 539 -6.93 -0.22 -1.10
N ILE A 540 -8.15 -0.28 -1.64
CA ILE A 540 -8.42 -0.90 -2.94
C ILE A 540 -7.59 -0.24 -4.05
N ILE A 541 -7.52 1.09 -4.09
CA ILE A 541 -6.73 1.79 -5.12
C ILE A 541 -5.23 1.57 -4.93
N ILE A 542 -4.73 1.58 -3.69
CA ILE A 542 -3.30 1.35 -3.39
C ILE A 542 -2.90 -0.06 -3.82
N LEU A 543 -3.71 -1.06 -3.49
CA LEU A 543 -3.49 -2.44 -3.89
C LEU A 543 -3.59 -2.59 -5.41
N ALA A 544 -4.61 -2.01 -6.05
CA ALA A 544 -4.83 -2.04 -7.49
C ALA A 544 -3.68 -1.42 -8.30
N LEU A 545 -3.11 -0.31 -7.82
CA LEU A 545 -2.00 0.36 -8.50
C LEU A 545 -0.63 -0.25 -8.15
N GLY A 546 -0.59 -1.21 -7.23
CA GLY A 546 0.62 -1.86 -6.74
C GLY A 546 1.30 -1.09 -5.62
N ILE A 547 1.17 -1.58 -4.38
CA ILE A 547 1.74 -0.96 -3.17
C ILE A 547 3.28 -0.81 -3.22
N ARG A 548 3.96 -1.68 -3.97
CA ARG A 548 5.42 -1.70 -4.20
C ARG A 548 5.93 -0.60 -5.14
N ARG A 549 5.04 0.12 -5.84
CA ARG A 549 5.44 1.28 -6.67
C ARG A 549 5.72 2.54 -5.84
N GLY A 550 5.77 2.41 -4.51
CA GLY A 550 6.22 3.42 -3.58
C GLY A 550 5.23 4.57 -3.35
N MET A 551 5.77 5.74 -3.02
CA MET A 551 5.00 6.89 -2.53
C MET A 551 3.97 7.43 -3.55
N VAL A 552 4.25 7.32 -4.85
CA VAL A 552 3.41 7.88 -5.92
C VAL A 552 2.02 7.27 -5.90
N VAL A 553 1.90 5.95 -5.65
CA VAL A 553 0.61 5.25 -5.56
C VAL A 553 -0.22 5.79 -4.40
N PHE A 554 0.38 6.01 -3.24
CA PHE A 554 -0.31 6.62 -2.10
C PHE A 554 -0.77 8.05 -2.42
N VAL A 555 0.07 8.87 -3.07
CA VAL A 555 -0.32 10.23 -3.49
C VAL A 555 -1.53 10.20 -4.42
N ILE A 556 -1.53 9.31 -5.42
CA ILE A 556 -2.65 9.16 -6.37
C ILE A 556 -3.91 8.66 -5.66
N ALA A 557 -3.81 7.59 -4.88
CA ALA A 557 -4.95 7.00 -4.17
C ALA A 557 -5.57 8.00 -3.19
N LEU A 558 -4.75 8.64 -2.36
CA LEU A 558 -5.20 9.65 -1.41
C LEU A 558 -5.77 10.87 -2.14
N CYS A 559 -5.22 11.25 -3.29
CA CYS A 559 -5.80 12.31 -4.12
C CYS A 559 -7.20 11.93 -4.59
N ILE A 560 -7.38 10.75 -5.19
CA ILE A 560 -8.67 10.24 -5.69
C ILE A 560 -9.72 10.16 -4.56
N VAL A 561 -9.32 9.75 -3.37
CA VAL A 561 -10.23 9.63 -2.22
C VAL A 561 -10.67 11.01 -1.69
N GLY A 562 -9.80 12.03 -1.70
CA GLY A 562 -10.06 13.30 -1.00
C GLY A 562 -10.33 14.54 -1.85
N TRP A 563 -10.07 14.52 -3.16
CA TRP A 563 -10.19 15.73 -4.00
C TRP A 563 -11.61 16.33 -4.01
N GLY A 564 -12.64 15.49 -3.82
CA GLY A 564 -14.04 15.89 -3.82
C GLY A 564 -14.38 16.93 -2.74
N GLU A 565 -13.85 16.77 -1.52
CA GLU A 565 -14.10 17.70 -0.41
C GLU A 565 -13.52 19.09 -0.70
N THR A 566 -12.28 19.12 -1.18
CA THR A 566 -11.62 20.36 -1.63
C THR A 566 -12.37 20.98 -2.80
N MET A 567 -12.79 20.18 -3.78
CA MET A 567 -13.54 20.64 -4.95
C MET A 567 -14.85 21.32 -4.53
N LEU A 568 -15.61 20.71 -3.62
CA LEU A 568 -16.86 21.27 -3.10
C LEU A 568 -16.62 22.60 -2.38
N TYR A 569 -15.55 22.69 -1.58
CA TYR A 569 -15.17 23.93 -0.91
C TYR A 569 -14.85 25.06 -1.92
N VAL A 570 -13.93 24.80 -2.86
CA VAL A 570 -13.52 25.80 -3.87
C VAL A 570 -14.71 26.19 -4.75
N ARG A 571 -15.53 25.22 -5.16
CA ARG A 571 -16.76 25.46 -5.93
C ARG A 571 -17.68 26.44 -5.19
N GLY A 572 -17.93 26.21 -3.90
CA GLY A 572 -18.76 27.06 -3.06
C GLY A 572 -18.22 28.50 -2.97
N GLU A 573 -16.92 28.66 -2.73
CA GLU A 573 -16.29 29.97 -2.66
C GLU A 573 -16.33 30.71 -4.01
N VAL A 574 -16.11 30.00 -5.13
CA VAL A 574 -16.18 30.60 -6.47
C VAL A 574 -17.60 31.05 -6.79
N MET A 575 -18.62 30.27 -6.41
CA MET A 575 -20.02 30.67 -6.54
C MET A 575 -20.35 31.92 -5.70
N ALA A 576 -19.71 32.09 -4.54
CA ALA A 576 -19.88 33.26 -3.68
C ALA A 576 -19.10 34.50 -4.19
N ILE A 577 -17.96 34.30 -4.87
CA ILE A 577 -17.13 35.37 -5.42
C ILE A 577 -17.68 35.89 -6.76
N ARG A 578 -18.19 35.00 -7.61
CA ARG A 578 -18.68 35.32 -8.96
C ARG A 578 -19.67 36.50 -9.02
N PRO A 579 -20.69 36.61 -8.14
CA PRO A 579 -21.66 37.71 -8.20
C PRO A 579 -21.16 39.01 -7.52
N ARG A 580 -19.88 39.13 -7.15
CA ARG A 580 -19.39 40.35 -6.49
C ARG A 580 -19.18 41.49 -7.51
N PRO A 581 -19.50 42.75 -7.15
CA PRO A 581 -19.46 43.89 -8.09
C PRO A 581 -18.12 44.12 -8.81
N TYR A 582 -16.99 43.79 -8.17
CA TYR A 582 -15.68 43.94 -8.81
C TYR A 582 -15.42 42.90 -9.91
N ILE A 583 -16.04 41.72 -9.83
CA ILE A 583 -16.01 40.72 -10.91
C ILE A 583 -16.91 41.18 -12.05
N GLU A 584 -18.12 41.66 -11.74
CA GLU A 584 -19.04 42.22 -12.75
C GLU A 584 -18.40 43.38 -13.53
N SER A 585 -17.67 44.25 -12.82
CA SER A 585 -16.90 45.34 -13.42
C SER A 585 -15.79 44.82 -14.36
N ALA A 586 -15.05 43.78 -13.94
CA ALA A 586 -14.03 43.16 -14.79
C ALA A 586 -14.63 42.51 -16.05
N VAL A 587 -15.81 41.89 -15.92
CA VAL A 587 -16.56 41.34 -17.06
C VAL A 587 -17.01 42.46 -18.00
N ALA A 588 -17.51 43.57 -17.48
CA ALA A 588 -17.93 44.73 -18.27
C ALA A 588 -16.78 45.37 -19.07
N VAL A 589 -15.55 45.32 -18.53
CA VAL A 589 -14.31 45.78 -19.19
C VAL A 589 -13.77 44.76 -20.22
N GLY A 590 -14.40 43.59 -20.35
CA GLY A 590 -14.01 42.56 -21.32
C GLY A 590 -12.82 41.70 -20.88
N VAL A 591 -12.54 41.60 -19.57
CA VAL A 591 -11.47 40.74 -19.06
C VAL A 591 -11.82 39.27 -19.33
N ARG A 592 -10.87 38.50 -19.90
CA ARG A 592 -11.04 37.07 -20.20
C ARG A 592 -11.22 36.24 -18.91
N THR A 593 -12.06 35.20 -18.97
CA THR A 593 -12.35 34.31 -17.83
C THR A 593 -11.13 33.74 -17.13
N THR A 594 -10.15 33.22 -17.88
CA THR A 594 -8.91 32.66 -17.29
C THR A 594 -8.13 33.72 -16.53
N ARG A 595 -8.08 34.95 -17.04
CA ARG A 595 -7.45 36.08 -16.36
C ARG A 595 -8.23 36.52 -15.13
N MET A 596 -9.58 36.52 -15.17
CA MET A 596 -10.39 36.79 -13.98
C MET A 596 -10.15 35.75 -12.88
N MET A 597 -10.07 34.47 -13.26
CA MET A 597 -9.80 33.37 -12.34
C MET A 597 -8.43 33.50 -11.68
N VAL A 598 -7.36 33.73 -12.45
CA VAL A 598 -6.00 33.80 -11.90
C VAL A 598 -5.71 35.14 -11.21
N ALA A 599 -6.24 36.25 -11.73
CA ALA A 599 -5.90 37.59 -11.21
C ALA A 599 -6.84 38.09 -10.10
N HIS A 600 -8.08 37.60 -10.03
CA HIS A 600 -9.07 38.06 -9.05
C HIS A 600 -9.53 36.95 -8.11
N VAL A 601 -9.86 35.76 -8.62
CA VAL A 601 -10.43 34.68 -7.81
C VAL A 601 -9.35 33.96 -6.99
N LEU A 602 -8.30 33.44 -7.64
CA LEU A 602 -7.22 32.68 -7.00
C LEU A 602 -6.54 33.44 -5.83
N PRO A 603 -6.18 34.74 -5.95
CA PRO A 603 -5.54 35.46 -4.84
C PRO A 603 -6.42 35.62 -3.61
N ILE A 604 -7.75 35.67 -3.80
CA ILE A 604 -8.72 35.72 -2.71
C ILE A 604 -8.84 34.34 -2.07
N LEU A 605 -8.93 33.29 -2.88
CA LEU A 605 -9.01 31.92 -2.41
C LEU A 605 -7.73 31.44 -1.75
N LEU A 606 -6.56 31.97 -2.11
CA LEU A 606 -5.27 31.51 -1.60
C LEU A 606 -5.20 31.51 -0.07
N ALA A 607 -5.76 32.54 0.58
CA ALA A 607 -5.79 32.61 2.04
C ALA A 607 -6.62 31.47 2.67
N ALA A 608 -7.78 31.18 2.07
CA ALA A 608 -8.65 30.08 2.49
C ALA A 608 -8.03 28.71 2.18
N LEU A 609 -7.37 28.57 1.02
CA LEU A 609 -6.69 27.35 0.59
C LEU A 609 -5.53 26.99 1.52
N ILE A 610 -4.80 27.96 2.08
CA ILE A 610 -3.74 27.69 3.07
C ILE A 610 -4.34 27.11 4.35
N SER A 611 -5.44 27.69 4.84
CA SER A 611 -6.15 27.14 6.01
C SER A 611 -6.70 25.75 5.73
N LEU A 612 -7.25 25.53 4.53
CA LEU A 612 -7.76 24.23 4.10
C LEU A 612 -6.63 23.21 3.98
N ALA A 613 -5.48 23.59 3.42
CA ALA A 613 -4.30 22.73 3.31
C ALA A 613 -3.88 22.18 4.68
N ALA A 614 -3.82 23.04 5.69
CA ALA A 614 -3.46 22.61 7.04
C ALA A 614 -4.50 21.65 7.65
N LEU A 615 -5.79 21.85 7.40
CA LEU A 615 -6.84 20.92 7.87
C LEU A 615 -6.81 19.59 7.09
N GLU A 616 -6.57 19.64 5.79
CA GLU A 616 -6.39 18.46 4.92
C GLU A 616 -5.16 17.66 5.32
N MET A 617 -4.06 18.31 5.75
CA MET A 617 -2.89 17.62 6.30
C MET A 617 -3.26 16.75 7.49
N GLY A 618 -4.07 17.27 8.42
CA GLY A 618 -4.57 16.48 9.55
C GLY A 618 -5.43 15.30 9.10
N ALA A 619 -6.31 15.49 8.10
CA ALA A 619 -7.16 14.42 7.57
C ALA A 619 -6.36 13.34 6.82
N VAL A 620 -5.37 13.73 6.02
CA VAL A 620 -4.46 12.82 5.31
C VAL A 620 -3.61 12.01 6.28
N LEU A 621 -3.00 12.66 7.28
CA LEU A 621 -2.20 11.98 8.29
C LEU A 621 -3.03 10.99 9.12
N MET A 622 -4.29 11.34 9.42
CA MET A 622 -5.19 10.42 10.11
C MET A 622 -5.50 9.19 9.25
N LEU A 623 -5.80 9.38 7.96
CA LEU A 623 -6.05 8.29 7.01
C LEU A 623 -4.80 7.42 6.80
N LEU A 624 -3.60 8.02 6.73
CA LEU A 624 -2.33 7.29 6.65
C LEU A 624 -2.08 6.44 7.90
N GLY A 625 -2.36 6.95 9.09
CA GLY A 625 -2.26 6.18 10.33
C GLY A 625 -3.26 5.01 10.36
N GLU A 626 -4.50 5.23 9.88
CA GLU A 626 -5.51 4.17 9.77
C GLU A 626 -5.12 3.10 8.71
N LEU A 627 -4.57 3.51 7.56
CA LEU A 627 -4.05 2.59 6.54
C LEU A 627 -2.86 1.78 7.07
N GLY A 628 -1.89 2.44 7.70
CA GLY A 628 -0.71 1.78 8.28
C GLY A 628 -1.07 0.77 9.37
N PHE A 629 -2.05 1.12 10.20
CA PHE A 629 -2.59 0.19 11.21
C PHE A 629 -3.26 -1.07 10.60
N VAL A 630 -3.84 -0.95 9.40
CA VAL A 630 -4.43 -2.07 8.65
C VAL A 630 -3.38 -2.82 7.80
N GLY A 631 -2.10 -2.44 7.89
CA GLY A 631 -1.01 -3.09 7.15
C GLY A 631 -0.77 -2.53 5.75
N ILE A 632 -1.36 -1.37 5.42
CA ILE A 632 -1.20 -0.70 4.12
C ILE A 632 -0.29 0.52 4.29
N PHE A 633 0.96 0.37 3.85
CA PHE A 633 2.02 1.34 4.05
C PHE A 633 3.02 1.28 2.86
N ILE A 634 3.85 2.30 2.68
CA ILE A 634 4.77 2.48 1.54
C ILE A 634 5.69 1.26 1.38
N GLY A 635 5.79 0.74 0.16
CA GLY A 635 6.61 -0.44 -0.15
C GLY A 635 5.91 -1.77 0.15
N GLY A 636 4.82 -1.76 0.92
CA GLY A 636 4.04 -2.96 1.23
C GLY A 636 4.76 -3.98 2.11
N GLY A 637 5.92 -3.60 2.67
CA GLY A 637 6.76 -4.43 3.53
C GLY A 637 7.58 -5.50 2.79
N ALA A 638 8.64 -5.94 3.47
CA ALA A 638 9.49 -7.07 3.12
C ALA A 638 9.15 -8.25 4.03
N PHE A 639 9.44 -9.46 3.55
CA PHE A 639 9.32 -10.67 4.35
C PHE A 639 10.69 -11.11 4.85
N ALA A 640 10.76 -11.50 6.12
CA ALA A 640 11.91 -12.15 6.69
C ALA A 640 11.59 -13.51 7.29
N GLU A 641 12.28 -14.56 6.86
CA GLU A 641 12.22 -15.90 7.47
C GLU A 641 13.18 -15.93 8.66
N LEU A 642 12.65 -15.95 9.88
CA LEU A 642 13.44 -15.84 11.11
C LEU A 642 13.99 -17.19 11.63
N ASP A 643 13.92 -18.26 10.82
CA ASP A 643 14.53 -19.60 11.02
C ASP A 643 14.16 -20.58 9.88
N VAL A 644 14.96 -21.65 9.68
CA VAL A 644 14.70 -22.75 8.73
C VAL A 644 13.41 -23.50 9.10
N GLY A 645 12.37 -23.31 8.29
CA GLY A 645 11.06 -23.97 8.50
C GLY A 645 10.09 -23.17 9.36
N SER A 646 10.40 -21.91 9.66
CA SER A 646 9.51 -20.97 10.36
C SER A 646 8.68 -20.09 9.40
N THR A 647 7.72 -19.36 9.97
CA THR A 647 6.80 -18.51 9.20
C THR A 647 7.46 -17.21 8.74
N LEU A 648 7.09 -16.74 7.55
CA LEU A 648 7.55 -15.45 7.00
C LEU A 648 7.07 -14.30 7.90
N PHE A 649 8.00 -13.50 8.41
CA PHE A 649 7.73 -12.31 9.20
C PHE A 649 7.63 -11.07 8.30
N HIS A 650 6.48 -10.39 8.31
CA HIS A 650 6.28 -9.17 7.53
C HIS A 650 6.77 -7.95 8.30
N TYR A 651 7.74 -7.23 7.74
CA TYR A 651 8.28 -6.00 8.32
C TYR A 651 8.40 -4.90 7.27
N SER A 652 8.47 -3.64 7.70
CA SER A 652 8.79 -2.55 6.77
C SER A 652 10.26 -2.23 6.80
N ASP A 653 10.87 -2.23 5.63
CA ASP A 653 12.22 -1.75 5.42
C ASP A 653 12.25 -0.22 5.26
N VAL A 654 11.14 0.44 4.91
CA VAL A 654 11.01 1.90 4.87
C VAL A 654 10.63 2.42 6.25
N PRO A 655 11.44 3.27 6.91
CA PRO A 655 11.04 3.95 8.13
C PRO A 655 9.94 4.93 7.76
N GLU A 656 8.73 4.63 8.19
CA GLU A 656 7.59 5.54 8.13
C GLU A 656 6.62 5.22 9.26
N TRP A 657 5.90 6.21 9.77
CA TRP A 657 5.05 6.00 10.95
C TRP A 657 3.91 5.01 10.70
N GLY A 658 3.35 4.99 9.48
CA GLY A 658 2.28 4.04 9.13
C GLY A 658 2.75 2.59 9.24
N SER A 659 3.95 2.32 8.75
CA SER A 659 4.56 0.99 8.82
C SER A 659 4.87 0.53 10.24
N LEU A 660 5.26 1.45 11.14
CA LEU A 660 5.48 1.15 12.56
C LEU A 660 4.19 0.77 13.29
N LEU A 661 3.02 1.13 12.73
CA LEU A 661 1.71 0.75 13.25
C LEU A 661 1.19 -0.55 12.64
N SER A 662 1.85 -1.10 11.63
CA SER A 662 1.51 -2.39 11.05
C SER A 662 1.75 -3.51 12.05
N GLY A 663 0.86 -4.51 12.12
CA GLY A 663 0.98 -5.65 13.03
C GLY A 663 0.87 -5.31 14.53
N VAL A 664 0.76 -4.03 14.91
CA VAL A 664 0.79 -3.57 16.29
C VAL A 664 -0.32 -4.19 17.15
N ARG A 665 -1.47 -4.56 16.56
CA ARG A 665 -2.54 -5.26 17.29
C ARG A 665 -2.05 -6.55 17.98
N GLN A 666 -1.10 -7.26 17.38
CA GLN A 666 -0.54 -8.51 17.93
C GLN A 666 0.35 -8.23 19.14
N TYR A 667 1.14 -7.15 19.09
CA TYR A 667 2.19 -6.88 20.07
C TYR A 667 1.82 -5.84 21.13
N ALA A 668 0.93 -4.90 20.85
CA ALA A 668 0.66 -3.73 21.68
C ALA A 668 0.25 -4.05 23.12
N ARG A 669 -0.33 -5.23 23.37
CA ARG A 669 -0.71 -5.66 24.73
C ARG A 669 0.48 -6.15 25.55
N ALA A 670 1.47 -6.76 24.90
CA ALA A 670 2.70 -7.24 25.52
C ALA A 670 3.79 -6.15 25.55
N TYR A 671 3.93 -5.42 24.45
CA TYR A 671 4.95 -4.39 24.21
C TYR A 671 4.28 -3.06 23.81
N PRO A 672 3.70 -2.30 24.76
CA PRO A 672 2.92 -1.10 24.45
C PRO A 672 3.68 0.02 23.73
N TRP A 673 5.00 0.11 23.95
CA TRP A 673 5.83 1.16 23.34
C TRP A 673 5.83 1.13 21.81
N LEU A 674 5.75 -0.08 21.21
CA LEU A 674 5.64 -0.29 19.76
C LEU A 674 4.47 0.47 19.14
N ALA A 675 3.38 0.59 19.91
CA ALA A 675 2.14 1.20 19.49
C ALA A 675 2.06 2.68 19.86
N ILE A 676 2.41 3.00 21.12
CA ILE A 676 2.16 4.31 21.71
C ILE A 676 2.98 5.39 21.03
N TYR A 677 4.29 5.18 20.83
CA TYR A 677 5.16 6.25 20.35
C TYR A 677 4.88 6.63 18.88
N PRO A 678 4.74 5.68 17.92
CA PRO A 678 4.36 6.03 16.56
C PRO A 678 2.95 6.66 16.47
N ALA A 679 1.98 6.14 17.23
CA ALA A 679 0.64 6.70 17.27
C ALA A 679 0.62 8.13 17.86
N PHE A 680 1.45 8.38 18.86
CA PHE A 680 1.61 9.71 19.46
C PHE A 680 2.27 10.69 18.49
N ALA A 681 3.23 10.24 17.67
CA ALA A 681 3.83 11.07 16.61
C ALA A 681 2.77 11.53 15.60
N PHE A 682 1.91 10.62 15.12
CA PHE A 682 0.74 10.97 14.30
C PHE A 682 -0.19 11.95 15.01
N PHE A 683 -0.53 11.69 16.27
CA PHE A 683 -1.43 12.55 17.05
C PHE A 683 -0.89 13.99 17.17
N ILE A 684 0.39 14.16 17.52
CA ILE A 684 1.03 15.48 17.62
C ILE A 684 1.04 16.18 16.27
N ALA A 685 1.31 15.46 15.17
CA ALA A 685 1.27 16.02 13.83
C ALA A 685 -0.14 16.51 13.45
N ILE A 686 -1.16 15.67 13.64
CA ILE A 686 -2.55 16.00 13.33
C ILE A 686 -3.03 17.19 14.18
N VAL A 687 -2.73 17.20 15.48
CA VAL A 687 -3.04 18.33 16.38
C VAL A 687 -2.34 19.60 15.91
N GLY A 688 -1.05 19.53 15.57
CA GLY A 688 -0.26 20.67 15.11
C GLY A 688 -0.85 21.33 13.88
N PHE A 689 -1.15 20.54 12.85
CA PHE A 689 -1.75 21.03 11.61
C PHE A 689 -3.18 21.53 11.79
N ASN A 690 -4.01 20.86 12.59
CA ASN A 690 -5.38 21.31 12.86
C ASN A 690 -5.42 22.62 13.67
N LEU A 691 -4.55 22.77 14.67
CA LEU A 691 -4.40 24.02 15.43
C LEU A 691 -3.89 25.15 14.55
N PHE A 692 -2.90 24.87 13.70
CA PHE A 692 -2.34 25.85 12.77
C PHE A 692 -3.39 26.33 11.76
N GLY A 693 -4.13 25.40 11.14
CA GLY A 693 -5.21 25.71 10.20
C GLY A 693 -6.31 26.55 10.84
N GLU A 694 -6.78 26.15 12.03
CA GLU A 694 -7.77 26.94 12.78
C GLU A 694 -7.23 28.33 13.17
N GLY A 695 -5.95 28.40 13.54
CA GLY A 695 -5.26 29.64 13.84
C GLY A 695 -5.26 30.61 12.65
N ILE A 696 -4.88 30.13 11.46
CA ILE A 696 -4.89 30.90 10.21
C ILE A 696 -6.30 31.40 9.90
N ARG A 697 -7.31 30.51 9.96
CA ARG A 697 -8.70 30.86 9.71
C ARG A 697 -9.17 32.02 10.59
N ARG A 698 -8.91 31.94 11.90
CA ARG A 698 -9.27 33.01 12.85
C ARG A 698 -8.54 34.31 12.57
N MET A 699 -7.27 34.24 12.19
CA MET A 699 -6.48 35.41 11.84
C MET A 699 -7.04 36.10 10.58
N ILE A 700 -7.50 35.33 9.59
CA ILE A 700 -8.18 35.86 8.40
C ILE A 700 -9.47 36.57 8.81
N GLU A 701 -10.31 35.93 9.62
CA GLU A 701 -11.61 36.46 10.08
C GLU A 701 -11.45 37.74 10.92
N THR A 702 -10.39 37.85 11.74
CA THR A 702 -10.19 38.98 12.67
C THR A 702 -9.38 40.14 12.10
N VAL A 703 -8.37 39.88 11.27
CA VAL A 703 -7.43 40.91 10.78
C VAL A 703 -7.69 41.30 9.32
N GLY A 704 -8.47 40.53 8.55
CA GLY A 704 -8.81 40.86 7.16
C GLY A 704 -7.58 40.94 6.25
N VAL A 705 -6.66 39.99 6.38
CA VAL A 705 -5.36 40.03 5.70
C VAL A 705 -5.50 39.70 4.21
N GLY A 706 -5.08 40.62 3.34
CA GLY A 706 -4.73 40.29 1.96
C GLY A 706 -3.38 39.57 1.91
N PHE A 707 -3.38 38.25 1.88
CA PHE A 707 -2.17 37.40 1.83
C PHE A 707 -1.31 37.60 0.57
N GLY A 708 -1.81 38.32 -0.44
CA GLY A 708 -1.10 38.58 -1.70
C GLY A 708 0.25 39.32 -1.56
N LYS A 709 0.57 39.92 -0.40
CA LYS A 709 1.89 40.52 -0.14
C LYS A 709 2.92 39.53 0.43
N ILE A 710 2.48 38.48 1.12
CA ILE A 710 3.35 37.48 1.77
C ILE A 710 3.62 36.32 0.81
N PHE A 711 2.62 35.90 0.03
CA PHE A 711 2.72 34.85 -0.98
C PHE A 711 2.57 35.44 -2.38
N ASN A 712 3.55 36.23 -2.80
CA ASN A 712 3.67 36.66 -4.19
C ASN A 712 4.20 35.52 -5.07
N ARG A 713 3.95 35.57 -6.40
CA ARG A 713 4.51 34.63 -7.39
C ARG A 713 6.02 34.46 -7.25
N PHE A 714 6.72 35.50 -6.81
CA PHE A 714 8.16 35.46 -6.59
C PHE A 714 8.54 34.63 -5.36
N THR A 715 7.82 34.73 -4.24
CA THR A 715 8.04 33.89 -3.04
C THR A 715 7.78 32.41 -3.34
N VAL A 716 6.73 32.09 -4.11
CA VAL A 716 6.45 30.71 -4.51
C VAL A 716 7.49 30.19 -5.51
N ALA A 717 7.85 31.00 -6.52
CA ALA A 717 8.88 30.65 -7.49
C ALA A 717 10.27 30.55 -6.85
N LEU A 718 10.58 31.35 -5.83
CA LEU A 718 11.83 31.30 -5.08
C LEU A 718 11.87 30.05 -4.19
N ALA A 719 10.76 29.67 -3.55
CA ALA A 719 10.68 28.44 -2.77
C ALA A 719 10.81 27.19 -3.67
N LEU A 720 10.09 27.15 -4.79
CA LEU A 720 10.20 26.06 -5.78
C LEU A 720 11.58 26.03 -6.43
N GLY A 721 12.11 27.19 -6.81
CA GLY A 721 13.46 27.33 -7.34
C GLY A 721 14.52 26.89 -6.33
N GLY A 722 14.37 27.26 -5.06
CA GLY A 722 15.24 26.83 -3.97
C GLY A 722 15.23 25.31 -3.77
N LEU A 723 14.05 24.68 -3.78
CA LEU A 723 13.91 23.23 -3.69
C LEU A 723 14.51 22.51 -4.91
N LEU A 724 14.30 23.03 -6.12
CA LEU A 724 14.86 22.46 -7.35
C LEU A 724 16.37 22.63 -7.40
N ILE A 725 16.90 23.80 -7.02
CA ILE A 725 18.34 24.07 -6.96
C ILE A 725 18.98 23.22 -5.85
N PHE A 726 18.35 23.08 -4.69
CA PHE A 726 18.85 22.23 -3.61
C PHE A 726 18.84 20.75 -4.00
N GLY A 727 17.75 20.27 -4.62
CA GLY A 727 17.66 18.92 -5.13
C GLY A 727 18.66 18.63 -6.25
N TRP A 728 18.82 19.57 -7.19
CA TRP A 728 19.81 19.48 -8.26
C TRP A 728 21.24 19.54 -7.73
N ALA A 729 21.53 20.45 -6.80
CA ALA A 729 22.84 20.55 -6.14
C ALA A 729 23.13 19.24 -5.41
N ARG A 730 22.25 18.76 -4.53
CA ARG A 730 22.42 17.47 -3.84
C ARG A 730 22.60 16.29 -4.81
N ALA A 731 21.92 16.28 -5.94
CA ALA A 731 22.02 15.20 -6.92
C ALA A 731 23.31 15.24 -7.77
N ASN A 732 23.93 16.42 -7.94
CA ASN A 732 25.09 16.62 -8.83
C ASN A 732 26.37 17.02 -8.10
N THR A 733 26.33 17.31 -6.81
CA THR A 733 27.49 17.57 -5.97
C THR A 733 27.59 16.47 -4.91
N GLY A 734 28.68 15.69 -4.93
CA GLY A 734 28.92 14.64 -3.94
C GLY A 734 29.65 13.42 -4.50
N SER A 735 29.89 12.46 -3.63
CA SER A 735 30.52 11.16 -3.89
C SER A 735 29.87 10.36 -5.03
N ILE A 736 28.56 10.56 -5.25
CA ILE A 736 27.82 9.85 -6.29
C ILE A 736 28.26 10.13 -7.73
N ALA A 737 28.65 11.37 -8.04
CA ALA A 737 29.12 11.72 -9.38
C ALA A 737 30.47 11.03 -9.66
N TYR A 738 31.29 10.90 -8.63
CA TYR A 738 32.53 10.14 -8.67
C TYR A 738 32.28 8.64 -8.85
N TYR A 739 31.39 8.03 -8.06
CA TYR A 739 31.03 6.61 -8.24
C TYR A 739 30.47 6.33 -9.63
N ARG A 740 29.63 7.22 -10.17
CA ARG A 740 29.09 7.10 -11.52
C ARG A 740 30.19 7.07 -12.58
N GLN A 741 31.22 7.91 -12.44
CA GLN A 741 32.34 7.91 -13.37
C GLN A 741 33.13 6.61 -13.31
N GLN A 742 33.35 6.07 -12.10
CA GLN A 742 34.06 4.80 -11.92
C GLN A 742 33.22 3.60 -12.39
N ALA A 743 31.90 3.64 -12.20
CA ALA A 743 31.00 2.58 -12.64
C ALA A 743 30.99 2.39 -14.17
N ARG A 744 31.23 3.48 -14.94
CA ARG A 744 31.38 3.44 -16.41
C ARG A 744 32.67 2.74 -16.89
N ALA A 745 33.55 2.35 -15.98
CA ALA A 745 34.74 1.59 -16.33
C ALA A 745 34.46 0.08 -16.49
N PHE A 746 33.23 -0.36 -16.23
CA PHE A 746 32.77 -1.73 -16.49
C PHE A 746 32.78 -2.01 -18.01
N ASP A 747 33.39 -3.10 -18.44
CA ASP A 747 33.52 -3.46 -19.85
C ASP A 747 32.68 -4.70 -20.18
N GLY A 748 31.57 -4.51 -20.91
CA GLY A 748 30.70 -5.61 -21.33
C GLY A 748 31.35 -6.59 -22.30
N GLN A 749 32.33 -6.17 -23.10
CA GLN A 749 33.08 -7.06 -24.00
C GLN A 749 34.00 -7.97 -23.20
N GLN A 750 34.63 -7.45 -22.15
CA GLN A 750 35.45 -8.25 -21.23
C GLN A 750 34.60 -9.26 -20.47
N ALA A 751 33.42 -8.86 -19.99
CA ALA A 751 32.46 -9.78 -19.38
C ALA A 751 32.02 -10.88 -20.37
N LEU A 752 31.70 -10.52 -21.61
CA LEU A 752 31.33 -11.50 -22.65
C LEU A 752 32.49 -12.48 -22.95
N ALA A 753 33.74 -12.00 -22.98
CA ALA A 753 34.91 -12.84 -23.14
C ALA A 753 35.10 -13.83 -21.97
N GLN A 754 34.81 -13.41 -20.73
CA GLN A 754 34.82 -14.30 -19.56
C GLN A 754 33.72 -15.36 -19.64
N VAL A 755 32.53 -15.03 -20.14
CA VAL A 755 31.49 -16.04 -20.42
C VAL A 755 32.02 -17.07 -21.42
N GLY A 756 32.64 -16.61 -22.51
CA GLY A 756 33.23 -17.51 -23.51
C GLY A 756 34.34 -18.42 -22.98
N GLN A 757 35.07 -18.00 -21.93
CA GLN A 757 36.01 -18.88 -21.23
C GLN A 757 35.26 -19.92 -20.38
N LEU A 758 34.28 -19.49 -19.59
CA LEU A 758 33.49 -20.38 -18.73
C LEU A 758 32.72 -21.42 -19.54
N THR A 759 32.26 -21.09 -20.75
CA THR A 759 31.56 -22.01 -21.66
C THR A 759 32.51 -22.82 -22.55
N ALA A 760 33.83 -22.74 -22.35
CA ALA A 760 34.77 -23.52 -23.13
C ALA A 760 34.56 -25.04 -22.93
N PRO A 761 34.76 -25.87 -23.97
CA PRO A 761 34.52 -27.31 -23.91
C PRO A 761 35.27 -28.04 -22.79
N GLN A 762 36.44 -27.54 -22.38
CA GLN A 762 37.26 -28.08 -21.29
C GLN A 762 36.56 -28.06 -19.92
N PHE A 763 35.55 -27.20 -19.74
CA PHE A 763 34.79 -27.10 -18.50
C PHE A 763 33.54 -27.99 -18.50
N GLU A 764 33.32 -28.79 -19.54
CA GLU A 764 32.26 -29.81 -19.60
C GLU A 764 30.88 -29.26 -19.19
N GLY A 765 30.53 -28.07 -19.71
CA GLY A 765 29.28 -27.38 -19.40
C GLY A 765 29.15 -26.88 -17.96
N ARG A 766 30.18 -27.06 -17.12
CA ARG A 766 30.17 -26.81 -15.67
C ARG A 766 29.11 -27.66 -14.95
N SER A 767 28.78 -28.81 -15.53
CA SER A 767 27.71 -29.68 -15.05
C SER A 767 28.06 -30.33 -13.72
N LEU A 768 27.09 -30.35 -12.82
CA LEU A 768 27.24 -31.03 -11.53
C LEU A 768 27.62 -32.50 -11.73
N GLY A 769 28.64 -32.99 -11.03
CA GLY A 769 29.14 -34.36 -11.18
C GLY A 769 30.35 -34.54 -12.12
N THR A 770 30.70 -33.54 -12.92
CA THR A 770 31.83 -33.62 -13.88
C THR A 770 33.14 -33.10 -13.30
N GLN A 771 34.26 -33.42 -13.95
CA GLN A 771 35.56 -32.82 -13.60
C GLN A 771 35.60 -31.34 -13.98
N GLY A 772 34.97 -30.97 -15.10
CA GLY A 772 34.94 -29.60 -15.61
C GLY A 772 34.32 -28.59 -14.64
N MET A 773 33.38 -29.01 -13.79
CA MET A 773 32.88 -28.19 -12.68
C MET A 773 33.99 -27.81 -11.68
N GLY A 774 34.82 -28.79 -11.28
CA GLY A 774 35.95 -28.56 -10.39
C GLY A 774 37.01 -27.66 -11.02
N ASP A 775 37.33 -27.90 -12.30
CA ASP A 775 38.29 -27.09 -13.06
C ASP A 775 37.79 -25.64 -13.22
N SER A 776 36.48 -25.44 -13.35
CA SER A 776 35.85 -24.11 -13.38
C SER A 776 35.97 -23.40 -12.04
N ALA A 777 35.76 -24.10 -10.93
CA ALA A 777 35.96 -23.54 -9.59
C ALA A 777 37.41 -23.10 -9.38
N ASP A 778 38.37 -23.89 -9.85
CA ASP A 778 39.79 -23.55 -9.78
C ASP A 778 40.13 -22.34 -10.66
N TRP A 779 39.54 -22.24 -11.85
CA TRP A 779 39.68 -21.07 -12.71
C TRP A 779 39.11 -19.80 -12.06
N ILE A 780 37.91 -19.86 -11.47
CA ILE A 780 37.30 -18.72 -10.77
C ILE A 780 38.17 -18.30 -9.57
N ALA A 781 38.70 -19.25 -8.81
CA ALA A 781 39.60 -18.97 -7.68
C ALA A 781 40.88 -18.26 -8.14
N GLN A 782 41.47 -18.68 -9.27
CA GLN A 782 42.61 -17.98 -9.88
C GLN A 782 42.24 -16.56 -10.33
N GLN A 783 41.04 -16.35 -10.87
CA GLN A 783 40.56 -15.00 -11.19
C GLN A 783 40.45 -14.15 -9.92
N PHE A 784 39.83 -14.66 -8.86
CA PHE A 784 39.72 -13.97 -7.57
C PHE A 784 41.08 -13.56 -7.01
N GLU A 785 42.06 -14.47 -7.02
CA GLU A 785 43.42 -14.20 -6.59
C GLU A 785 44.10 -13.14 -7.46
N SER A 786 44.00 -13.25 -8.80
CA SER A 786 44.59 -12.30 -9.75
C SER A 786 44.00 -10.89 -9.62
N LEU A 787 42.74 -10.80 -9.20
CA LEU A 787 42.01 -9.55 -8.95
C LEU A 787 42.25 -9.03 -7.51
N GLY A 788 43.11 -9.67 -6.73
CA GLY A 788 43.53 -9.19 -5.40
C GLY A 788 42.52 -9.43 -4.28
N LEU A 789 41.62 -10.41 -4.43
CA LEU A 789 40.76 -10.86 -3.34
C LEU A 789 41.51 -11.76 -2.35
N PHE A 790 41.11 -11.71 -1.08
CA PHE A 790 41.61 -12.62 -0.06
C PHE A 790 40.75 -13.89 -0.01
N SER A 791 41.37 -15.01 0.31
CA SER A 791 40.71 -16.30 0.53
C SER A 791 39.81 -16.28 1.77
N ALA A 792 38.53 -16.63 1.60
CA ALA A 792 37.54 -16.65 2.69
C ALA A 792 36.80 -18.00 2.85
N GLY A 793 37.26 -19.03 2.17
CA GLY A 793 36.80 -20.41 2.33
C GLY A 793 37.47 -21.17 3.49
N GLU A 794 37.24 -22.48 3.51
CA GLU A 794 37.75 -23.41 4.51
C GLU A 794 39.27 -23.44 4.50
N ASN A 795 39.86 -23.55 5.70
CA ASN A 795 41.32 -23.62 5.88
C ASN A 795 42.10 -22.47 5.21
N ALA A 796 41.49 -21.28 5.10
CA ALA A 796 42.05 -20.12 4.39
C ALA A 796 42.33 -20.38 2.90
N THR A 797 41.54 -21.26 2.28
CA THR A 797 41.48 -21.41 0.81
C THR A 797 40.36 -20.55 0.23
N PHE A 798 40.22 -20.50 -1.09
CA PHE A 798 39.02 -19.93 -1.71
C PHE A 798 37.83 -20.90 -1.66
N PHE A 799 37.99 -22.14 -1.17
CA PHE A 799 37.00 -23.19 -1.36
C PHE A 799 36.20 -23.50 -0.11
N GLN A 800 34.91 -23.76 -0.28
CA GLN A 800 34.07 -24.42 0.73
C GLN A 800 33.37 -25.60 0.06
N ASN A 801 33.52 -26.80 0.63
CA ASN A 801 32.86 -27.98 0.07
C ASN A 801 31.57 -28.29 0.83
N ARG A 802 30.45 -28.39 0.11
CA ARG A 802 29.18 -28.84 0.68
C ARG A 802 28.71 -30.11 -0.01
N ALA A 803 28.35 -31.11 0.80
CA ALA A 803 27.78 -32.35 0.29
C ALA A 803 26.43 -32.08 -0.39
N ARG A 804 26.24 -32.62 -1.59
CA ARG A 804 25.00 -32.59 -2.37
C ARG A 804 24.58 -33.99 -2.79
N GLU A 805 23.28 -34.15 -2.98
CA GLU A 805 22.67 -35.38 -3.49
C GLU A 805 21.80 -35.01 -4.69
N PHE A 806 22.01 -35.68 -5.82
CA PHE A 806 21.27 -35.46 -7.07
C PHE A 806 21.15 -36.78 -7.85
N THR A 807 20.28 -36.78 -8.85
CA THR A 807 20.10 -37.91 -9.77
C THR A 807 20.84 -37.64 -11.07
N GLN A 808 21.70 -38.59 -11.46
CA GLN A 808 22.33 -38.64 -12.78
C GLN A 808 21.48 -39.51 -13.70
N ILE A 809 20.91 -38.94 -14.76
CA ILE A 809 20.13 -39.70 -15.74
C ILE A 809 21.10 -40.41 -16.69
N ASN A 810 20.89 -41.72 -16.86
CA ASN A 810 21.80 -42.59 -17.62
C ASN A 810 21.34 -42.79 -19.07
N SER A 811 20.02 -42.75 -19.31
CA SER A 811 19.42 -42.86 -20.63
C SER A 811 18.13 -42.02 -20.71
N PRO A 812 17.72 -41.55 -21.90
CA PRO A 812 16.47 -40.81 -22.03
C PRO A 812 15.30 -41.60 -21.44
N GLY A 813 14.44 -40.93 -20.68
CA GLY A 813 13.23 -41.54 -20.15
C GLY A 813 12.40 -42.21 -21.25
N GLN A 814 11.74 -43.31 -20.89
CA GLN A 814 10.88 -44.07 -21.79
C GLN A 814 9.44 -43.98 -21.30
N LEU A 815 8.52 -43.71 -22.23
CA LEU A 815 7.08 -43.73 -21.99
C LEU A 815 6.43 -44.45 -23.17
N ASP A 816 5.91 -45.65 -22.94
CA ASP A 816 5.24 -46.45 -23.96
C ASP A 816 3.75 -46.58 -23.63
N ILE A 817 2.89 -46.35 -24.63
CA ILE A 817 1.46 -46.64 -24.53
C ILE A 817 1.22 -48.08 -24.99
N LEU A 818 0.68 -48.93 -24.13
CA LEU A 818 0.57 -50.38 -24.37
C LEU A 818 -0.61 -50.78 -25.28
N ASP A 819 -1.38 -49.80 -25.76
CA ASP A 819 -2.57 -49.98 -26.61
C ASP A 819 -2.29 -49.87 -28.13
N GLY A 820 -1.03 -49.96 -28.56
CA GLY A 820 -0.65 -49.93 -29.99
C GLY A 820 -0.71 -48.55 -30.65
N GLN A 821 -0.78 -47.49 -29.84
CA GLN A 821 -0.63 -46.10 -30.29
C GLN A 821 0.84 -45.77 -30.63
N PRO A 822 1.12 -44.75 -31.48
CA PRO A 822 2.48 -44.29 -31.74
C PRO A 822 3.28 -44.00 -30.45
N ALA A 823 4.56 -44.39 -30.39
CA ALA A 823 5.38 -44.09 -29.22
C ALA A 823 5.50 -42.55 -29.02
N PRO A 824 5.27 -42.03 -27.81
CA PRO A 824 5.60 -40.66 -27.43
C PRO A 824 7.08 -40.32 -27.69
N GLU A 825 7.36 -39.08 -28.08
CA GLU A 825 8.72 -38.61 -28.35
C GLU A 825 9.31 -37.85 -27.15
N TYR A 826 10.53 -38.23 -26.74
CA TYR A 826 11.27 -37.59 -25.65
C TYR A 826 11.58 -36.11 -25.98
N ARG A 827 11.38 -35.20 -25.01
CA ARG A 827 11.43 -33.72 -25.13
C ARG A 827 10.40 -33.05 -26.03
N THR A 828 9.59 -33.80 -26.75
CA THR A 828 8.43 -33.27 -27.48
C THR A 828 7.15 -33.51 -26.71
N ASP A 829 6.90 -34.76 -26.32
CA ASP A 829 5.69 -35.19 -25.63
C ASP A 829 5.87 -35.34 -24.11
N PHE A 830 7.09 -35.70 -23.68
CA PHE A 830 7.41 -35.94 -22.27
C PHE A 830 8.89 -35.75 -21.92
N VAL A 831 9.17 -35.51 -20.64
CA VAL A 831 10.53 -35.44 -20.04
C VAL A 831 10.46 -35.84 -18.56
N GLU A 832 11.59 -36.11 -17.91
CA GLU A 832 11.65 -36.39 -16.47
C GLU A 832 11.10 -35.22 -15.64
N TYR A 833 10.27 -35.50 -14.63
CA TYR A 833 9.70 -34.48 -13.75
C TYR A 833 10.71 -34.07 -12.65
N PRO A 834 11.13 -32.80 -12.55
CA PRO A 834 12.05 -32.33 -11.50
C PRO A 834 11.30 -32.00 -10.20
N GLY A 835 10.57 -32.96 -9.64
CA GLY A 835 9.81 -32.79 -8.39
C GLY A 835 10.67 -32.82 -7.13
N TYR A 836 10.04 -32.70 -5.95
CA TYR A 836 10.71 -32.75 -4.64
C TYR A 836 11.26 -34.15 -4.24
N TYR A 837 11.06 -35.16 -5.08
CA TYR A 837 11.32 -36.57 -4.82
C TYR A 837 12.14 -37.16 -5.96
N ASN A 838 12.63 -38.37 -5.73
CA ASN A 838 13.34 -39.11 -6.75
C ASN A 838 12.38 -39.58 -7.84
N SER A 839 12.64 -39.17 -9.08
CA SER A 839 11.85 -39.50 -10.27
C SER A 839 12.34 -40.75 -11.00
N ILE A 840 13.35 -41.47 -10.48
CA ILE A 840 13.81 -42.73 -11.09
C ILE A 840 12.89 -43.89 -10.73
N GLY A 841 12.86 -44.89 -11.61
CA GLY A 841 12.14 -46.15 -11.39
C GLY A 841 11.51 -46.68 -12.66
N GLU A 842 10.80 -47.80 -12.50
CA GLU A 842 10.03 -48.43 -13.55
C GLU A 842 8.63 -48.71 -13.01
N ALA A 843 7.62 -48.36 -13.79
CA ALA A 843 6.23 -48.63 -13.47
C ALA A 843 5.47 -48.96 -14.74
N THR A 844 4.64 -49.99 -14.66
CA THR A 844 3.66 -50.33 -15.69
C THR A 844 2.30 -50.43 -15.03
N GLY A 845 1.30 -49.74 -15.58
CA GLY A 845 -0.04 -49.76 -15.01
C GLY A 845 -1.02 -48.87 -15.77
N GLN A 846 -2.27 -48.90 -15.31
CA GLN A 846 -3.35 -48.12 -15.85
C GLN A 846 -3.19 -46.64 -15.48
N VAL A 847 -3.38 -45.74 -16.45
CA VAL A 847 -3.37 -44.30 -16.22
C VAL A 847 -4.74 -43.87 -15.68
N ARG A 848 -4.73 -43.11 -14.58
CA ARG A 848 -5.95 -42.50 -14.02
C ARG A 848 -5.77 -41.01 -13.82
N ALA A 849 -6.65 -40.21 -14.41
CA ALA A 849 -6.65 -38.78 -14.19
C ALA A 849 -7.27 -38.46 -12.82
N VAL A 850 -6.51 -37.79 -11.96
CA VAL A 850 -6.95 -37.46 -10.60
C VAL A 850 -7.22 -35.97 -10.56
N LEU A 851 -8.47 -35.62 -10.26
CA LEU A 851 -8.91 -34.24 -10.05
C LEU A 851 -9.10 -34.00 -8.56
N MET A 852 -8.55 -32.90 -8.06
CA MET A 852 -8.55 -32.60 -6.64
C MET A 852 -9.22 -31.25 -6.37
N GLY A 853 -10.30 -31.28 -5.58
CA GLY A 853 -10.73 -30.08 -4.88
C GLY A 853 -9.79 -29.76 -3.72
N GLU A 854 -10.03 -28.65 -3.02
CA GLU A 854 -9.22 -28.25 -1.86
C GLU A 854 -9.19 -29.36 -0.79
N LEU A 855 -8.05 -30.01 -0.58
CA LEU A 855 -7.97 -31.10 0.40
C LEU A 855 -7.77 -30.55 1.81
N SER A 856 -8.42 -31.13 2.81
CA SER A 856 -8.13 -30.85 4.22
C SER A 856 -6.84 -31.54 4.65
N SER A 857 -6.14 -30.93 5.60
CA SER A 857 -4.94 -31.51 6.19
C SER A 857 -5.26 -32.22 7.50
N GLY A 858 -4.61 -33.36 7.75
CA GLY A 858 -4.76 -34.12 8.99
C GLY A 858 -4.27 -33.39 10.25
N ALA A 859 -4.77 -33.83 11.41
CA ALA A 859 -4.61 -33.16 12.71
C ALA A 859 -3.15 -33.05 13.26
N PHE A 860 -2.17 -33.71 12.63
CA PHE A 860 -0.75 -33.60 12.99
C PHE A 860 0.07 -33.18 11.78
N GLY A 861 0.62 -31.96 11.82
CA GLY A 861 1.67 -31.51 10.88
C GLY A 861 1.22 -31.18 9.46
N GLY A 862 -0.08 -31.13 9.16
CA GLY A 862 -0.58 -30.58 7.89
C GLY A 862 -0.42 -31.46 6.64
N ARG A 863 0.12 -32.69 6.76
CA ARG A 863 0.65 -33.46 5.60
C ARG A 863 -0.11 -34.73 5.21
N ALA A 864 -0.97 -35.27 6.07
CA ALA A 864 -1.85 -36.39 5.70
C ALA A 864 -3.08 -35.88 4.95
N ARG A 865 -3.43 -36.52 3.82
CA ARG A 865 -4.60 -36.19 2.97
C ARG A 865 -5.55 -37.40 2.90
N PRO A 866 -6.39 -37.65 3.92
CA PRO A 866 -7.18 -38.88 4.02
C PRO A 866 -8.20 -39.07 2.89
N ALA A 867 -8.63 -37.98 2.23
CA ALA A 867 -9.50 -38.07 1.05
C ALA A 867 -8.77 -38.68 -0.16
N LEU A 868 -7.53 -38.26 -0.37
CA LEU A 868 -6.67 -38.76 -1.44
C LEU A 868 -6.23 -40.21 -1.18
N GLU A 869 -5.78 -40.52 0.04
CA GLU A 869 -5.36 -41.89 0.42
C GLU A 869 -6.50 -42.92 0.29
N ARG A 870 -7.76 -42.48 0.41
CA ARG A 870 -8.93 -43.36 0.22
C ARG A 870 -9.35 -43.50 -1.24
N ALA A 871 -8.99 -42.55 -2.09
CA ALA A 871 -9.42 -42.49 -3.48
C ALA A 871 -8.45 -43.22 -4.43
N LEU A 872 -7.19 -43.38 -4.02
CA LEU A 872 -6.13 -43.93 -4.85
C LEU A 872 -5.78 -45.36 -4.45
N ASP A 873 -5.42 -46.17 -5.44
CA ASP A 873 -4.80 -47.48 -5.25
C ASP A 873 -3.28 -47.36 -5.46
N GLY A 874 -2.49 -48.17 -4.75
CA GLY A 874 -1.04 -48.13 -4.80
C GLY A 874 -0.42 -48.61 -6.12
N GLU A 875 -1.23 -49.21 -7.00
CA GLU A 875 -0.79 -49.79 -8.27
C GLU A 875 -0.99 -48.85 -9.48
N ASP A 876 -1.74 -47.76 -9.35
CA ASP A 876 -2.12 -46.87 -10.45
C ASP A 876 -1.01 -45.87 -10.85
N ILE A 877 -0.97 -45.47 -12.14
CA ILE A 877 -0.18 -44.32 -12.63
C ILE A 877 -1.10 -43.10 -12.67
N LEU A 878 -0.74 -42.04 -11.92
CA LEU A 878 -1.62 -40.88 -11.77
C LEU A 878 -1.31 -39.82 -12.82
N LEU A 879 -2.33 -39.38 -13.55
CA LEU A 879 -2.29 -38.21 -14.42
C LEU A 879 -2.82 -36.98 -13.68
N LEU A 880 -1.97 -35.96 -13.53
CA LEU A 880 -2.23 -34.75 -12.76
C LEU A 880 -2.18 -33.51 -13.66
N LEU A 881 -3.14 -32.60 -13.49
CA LEU A 881 -3.36 -31.49 -14.44
C LEU A 881 -2.48 -30.26 -14.20
N SER A 882 -1.80 -30.23 -13.05
CA SER A 882 -0.90 -29.17 -12.64
C SER A 882 0.23 -29.70 -11.75
N GLU A 883 1.31 -28.94 -11.64
CA GLU A 883 2.42 -29.23 -10.73
C GLU A 883 2.03 -29.03 -9.24
N GLU A 884 1.05 -28.18 -8.97
CA GLU A 884 0.49 -28.01 -7.61
C GLU A 884 -0.21 -29.29 -7.16
N ASP A 885 -0.99 -29.90 -8.04
CA ASP A 885 -1.62 -31.20 -7.82
C ASP A 885 -0.57 -32.30 -7.67
N ALA A 886 0.50 -32.24 -8.48
CA ALA A 886 1.65 -33.13 -8.33
C ALA A 886 2.23 -33.07 -6.93
N ALA A 887 2.44 -31.87 -6.37
CA ALA A 887 2.95 -31.66 -5.02
C ALA A 887 2.00 -32.17 -3.90
N ILE A 888 0.69 -32.15 -4.15
CA ILE A 888 -0.31 -32.66 -3.19
C ILE A 888 -0.41 -34.19 -3.27
N ALA A 889 -0.34 -34.76 -4.48
CA ALA A 889 -0.47 -36.18 -4.74
C ALA A 889 0.72 -37.01 -4.22
N GLU A 890 1.82 -36.35 -3.83
CA GLU A 890 3.06 -36.97 -3.38
C GLU A 890 2.90 -37.83 -2.12
N PHE A 891 1.86 -37.57 -1.32
CA PHE A 891 1.59 -38.28 -0.07
C PHE A 891 0.61 -39.45 -0.24
N GLY A 892 0.04 -39.64 -1.44
CA GLY A 892 -0.90 -40.73 -1.76
C GLY A 892 -0.21 -41.99 -2.32
N PRO A 893 -0.86 -43.16 -2.20
CA PRO A 893 -0.39 -44.41 -2.81
C PRO A 893 -0.42 -44.31 -4.35
N ARG A 894 0.65 -44.76 -5.03
CA ARG A 894 0.83 -44.72 -6.49
C ARG A 894 2.01 -45.57 -6.96
N SER A 895 2.00 -45.97 -8.23
CA SER A 895 3.13 -46.62 -8.93
C SER A 895 3.96 -45.65 -9.77
N GLY A 896 3.35 -44.59 -10.31
CA GLY A 896 4.01 -43.61 -11.17
C GLY A 896 3.23 -42.29 -11.29
N LEU A 897 3.87 -41.25 -11.83
CA LEU A 897 3.29 -39.91 -12.00
C LEU A 897 3.46 -39.40 -13.43
N LEU A 898 2.37 -38.90 -14.00
CA LEU A 898 2.33 -38.10 -15.23
C LEU A 898 1.79 -36.71 -14.87
N VAL A 899 2.61 -35.68 -15.04
CA VAL A 899 2.26 -34.31 -14.65
C VAL A 899 2.15 -33.46 -15.91
N VAL A 900 1.01 -32.81 -16.11
CA VAL A 900 0.86 -31.87 -17.23
C VAL A 900 1.66 -30.61 -16.94
N ALA A 901 2.67 -30.33 -17.77
CA ALA A 901 3.49 -29.14 -17.63
C ALA A 901 2.68 -27.86 -17.88
N SER A 902 2.92 -26.84 -17.05
CA SER A 902 2.23 -25.55 -17.14
C SER A 902 2.74 -24.72 -18.33
N ASP A 903 4.03 -24.86 -18.65
CA ASP A 903 4.71 -24.21 -19.77
C ASP A 903 5.26 -25.28 -20.73
N PRO A 904 4.84 -25.28 -22.02
CA PRO A 904 5.37 -26.23 -23.01
C PRO A 904 6.89 -26.17 -23.17
N GLN A 905 7.53 -25.03 -22.85
CA GLN A 905 8.98 -24.89 -22.94
C GLN A 905 9.74 -25.72 -21.89
N ASP A 906 9.08 -26.18 -20.81
CA ASP A 906 9.71 -27.00 -19.79
C ASP A 906 10.21 -28.35 -20.33
N MET A 907 9.63 -28.86 -21.43
CA MET A 907 10.10 -30.07 -22.10
C MET A 907 11.54 -29.96 -22.62
N GLN A 908 11.97 -28.74 -22.92
CA GLN A 908 13.27 -28.44 -23.51
C GLN A 908 14.29 -27.96 -22.46
N ARG A 909 13.88 -27.74 -21.22
CA ARG A 909 14.77 -27.26 -20.15
C ARG A 909 15.51 -28.43 -19.49
N HIS A 910 16.73 -28.17 -19.04
CA HIS A 910 17.54 -29.10 -18.25
C HIS A 910 17.49 -28.71 -16.78
N TYR A 911 16.82 -29.54 -15.97
CA TYR A 911 16.69 -29.35 -14.53
C TYR A 911 17.54 -30.38 -13.79
N THR A 912 18.08 -30.00 -12.62
CA THR A 912 18.62 -30.99 -11.71
C THR A 912 17.49 -31.70 -10.96
N ILE A 913 17.57 -33.03 -10.88
CA ILE A 913 16.58 -33.88 -10.22
C ILE A 913 17.12 -34.30 -8.85
N SER A 914 16.27 -34.20 -7.82
CA SER A 914 16.63 -34.57 -6.45
C SER A 914 16.88 -36.07 -6.29
N GLY A 915 17.96 -36.43 -5.59
CA GLY A 915 18.29 -37.82 -5.28
C GLY A 915 17.44 -38.45 -4.17
N ARG A 916 16.80 -37.67 -3.28
CA ARG A 916 16.04 -38.19 -2.11
C ARG A 916 14.89 -37.28 -1.63
N ASN A 917 13.96 -37.90 -0.90
CA ASN A 917 12.88 -37.24 -0.15
C ASN A 917 13.37 -36.79 1.25
N ARG A 918 13.10 -35.55 1.66
CA ARG A 918 13.60 -34.96 2.92
C ARG A 918 12.52 -34.53 3.94
N ILE A 919 11.33 -35.12 3.91
CA ILE A 919 10.24 -34.76 4.83
C ILE A 919 10.52 -35.31 6.24
N LEU A 920 10.31 -34.48 7.27
CA LEU A 920 10.32 -34.84 8.72
C LEU A 920 9.57 -36.15 9.06
N ALA A 921 8.57 -36.53 8.26
CA ALA A 921 7.83 -37.78 8.38
C ALA A 921 8.73 -39.01 8.14
N ASP A 922 9.76 -38.91 7.29
CA ASP A 922 10.71 -39.99 7.05
C ASP A 922 11.61 -40.21 8.28
N TYR A 923 11.92 -39.14 9.02
CA TYR A 923 12.61 -39.20 10.31
C TYR A 923 11.75 -39.83 11.42
N LEU A 924 10.43 -39.62 11.37
CA LEU A 924 9.48 -40.10 12.38
C LEU A 924 8.90 -41.50 12.08
N THR A 925 8.80 -41.88 10.81
CA THR A 925 8.14 -43.13 10.37
C THR A 925 9.07 -44.13 9.70
N GLY A 926 10.21 -43.69 9.16
CA GLY A 926 11.18 -44.56 8.46
C GLY A 926 10.65 -45.26 7.21
N LYS A 927 9.52 -44.81 6.65
CA LYS A 927 8.76 -45.53 5.61
C LYS A 927 9.05 -45.08 4.17
N LEU A 928 9.74 -43.96 3.94
CA LEU A 928 9.87 -43.34 2.62
C LEU A 928 11.31 -43.15 2.11
N LYS A 929 12.30 -43.75 2.77
CA LYS A 929 13.64 -43.89 2.17
C LYS A 929 13.57 -44.72 0.88
N GLY A 930 13.73 -44.05 -0.27
CA GLY A 930 14.09 -44.69 -1.54
C GLY A 930 13.01 -45.54 -2.22
N LYS A 931 11.74 -45.11 -2.25
CA LYS A 931 10.84 -45.65 -3.28
C LYS A 931 11.14 -44.97 -4.62
N ASN A 932 11.63 -45.76 -5.57
CA ASN A 932 11.81 -45.37 -6.96
C ASN A 932 10.41 -45.31 -7.60
N THR A 933 9.85 -44.11 -7.73
CA THR A 933 8.56 -43.88 -8.38
C THR A 933 8.83 -43.04 -9.63
N PRO A 934 8.73 -43.61 -10.83
CA PRO A 934 8.96 -42.85 -12.05
C PRO A 934 7.94 -41.70 -12.15
N ALA A 935 8.45 -40.52 -12.48
CA ALA A 935 7.65 -39.32 -12.66
C ALA A 935 8.08 -38.58 -13.92
N LEU A 936 7.12 -38.33 -14.82
CA LEU A 936 7.34 -37.65 -16.08
C LEU A 936 6.44 -36.42 -16.19
N TRP A 937 7.01 -35.33 -16.66
CA TRP A 937 6.26 -34.23 -17.24
C TRP A 937 5.77 -34.62 -18.63
N ILE A 938 4.55 -34.23 -18.97
CA ILE A 938 3.96 -34.43 -20.29
C ILE A 938 3.31 -33.14 -20.79
N THR A 939 3.20 -32.99 -22.11
CA THR A 939 2.47 -31.86 -22.71
C THR A 939 0.95 -32.01 -22.54
N GLU A 940 0.23 -30.89 -22.64
CA GLU A 940 -1.24 -30.91 -22.65
C GLU A 940 -1.78 -31.73 -23.85
N GLU A 941 -1.08 -31.72 -24.98
CA GLU A 941 -1.42 -32.54 -26.16
C GLU A 941 -1.28 -34.03 -25.86
N MET A 942 -0.18 -34.43 -25.20
CA MET A 942 0.04 -35.81 -24.79
C MET A 942 -0.98 -36.26 -23.73
N ALA A 943 -1.33 -35.40 -22.78
CA ALA A 943 -2.37 -35.69 -21.80
C ALA A 943 -3.76 -35.86 -22.46
N ASN A 944 -4.12 -34.99 -23.41
CA ASN A 944 -5.35 -35.12 -24.19
C ASN A 944 -5.39 -36.42 -25.00
N ARG A 945 -4.23 -36.89 -25.48
CA ARG A 945 -4.09 -38.16 -26.17
C ARG A 945 -4.36 -39.36 -25.27
N LEU A 946 -3.85 -39.35 -24.03
CA LEU A 946 -4.18 -40.36 -23.01
C LEU A 946 -5.66 -40.33 -22.61
N LEU A 947 -6.30 -39.16 -22.68
CA LEU A 947 -7.71 -38.97 -22.34
C LEU A 947 -8.68 -39.29 -23.49
N GLN A 948 -8.19 -39.53 -24.71
CA GLN A 948 -9.03 -39.62 -25.91
C GLN A 948 -10.17 -40.65 -25.79
N GLY A 949 -9.95 -41.77 -25.10
CA GLY A 949 -10.95 -42.83 -24.86
C GLY A 949 -12.09 -42.42 -23.92
N THR A 950 -11.91 -41.36 -23.14
CA THR A 950 -12.88 -40.87 -22.14
C THR A 950 -13.86 -39.83 -22.70
N GLY A 951 -13.52 -39.20 -23.83
CA GLY A 951 -14.26 -38.06 -24.39
C GLY A 951 -14.04 -36.73 -23.66
N GLU A 952 -13.12 -36.69 -22.70
CA GLU A 952 -12.71 -35.50 -21.95
C GLU A 952 -11.40 -34.91 -22.51
N THR A 953 -11.13 -33.64 -22.16
CA THR A 953 -9.89 -32.93 -22.50
C THR A 953 -9.31 -32.31 -21.24
N VAL A 954 -8.02 -31.99 -21.20
CA VAL A 954 -7.40 -31.28 -20.08
C VAL A 954 -8.15 -30.00 -19.73
N ALA A 955 -8.59 -29.22 -20.74
CA ALA A 955 -9.41 -28.03 -20.52
C ALA A 955 -10.77 -28.32 -19.85
N SER A 956 -11.48 -29.38 -20.25
CA SER A 956 -12.74 -29.77 -19.61
C SER A 956 -12.52 -30.32 -18.21
N LEU A 957 -11.42 -31.06 -17.99
CA LEU A 957 -11.06 -31.59 -16.70
C LEU A 957 -10.63 -30.49 -15.71
N ARG A 958 -9.86 -29.48 -16.13
CA ARG A 958 -9.52 -28.30 -15.30
C ARG A 958 -10.79 -27.53 -14.90
N GLN A 959 -11.75 -27.38 -15.81
CA GLN A 959 -13.05 -26.76 -15.49
C GLN A 959 -13.84 -27.59 -14.46
N ARG A 960 -13.77 -28.92 -14.56
CA ARG A 960 -14.43 -29.84 -13.63
C ARG A 960 -13.74 -29.86 -12.27
N GLU A 961 -12.42 -29.84 -12.24
CA GLU A 961 -11.60 -29.73 -11.04
C GLU A 961 -11.90 -28.43 -10.28
N ALA A 962 -11.99 -27.30 -10.98
CA ALA A 962 -12.38 -26.01 -10.39
C ALA A 962 -13.81 -26.02 -9.79
N SER A 963 -14.63 -27.03 -10.11
CA SER A 963 -15.96 -27.22 -9.55
C SER A 963 -16.02 -28.20 -8.37
N LEU A 964 -14.90 -28.90 -8.07
CA LEU A 964 -14.82 -29.84 -6.96
C LEU A 964 -14.81 -29.11 -5.62
N GLY A 965 -15.59 -29.64 -4.66
CA GLY A 965 -15.62 -29.13 -3.30
C GLY A 965 -14.45 -29.61 -2.45
N GLN A 966 -14.36 -29.09 -1.22
CA GLN A 966 -13.34 -29.51 -0.25
C GLN A 966 -13.36 -31.04 0.00
N ASP A 967 -12.19 -31.67 0.06
CA ASP A 967 -11.98 -33.12 0.21
C ASP A 967 -12.65 -34.01 -0.86
N GLN A 968 -13.07 -33.43 -1.98
CA GLN A 968 -13.54 -34.21 -3.13
C GLN A 968 -12.36 -34.53 -4.05
N VAL A 969 -12.13 -35.83 -4.22
CA VAL A 969 -11.21 -36.36 -5.22
C VAL A 969 -12.04 -37.11 -6.24
N SER A 970 -11.89 -36.76 -7.51
CA SER A 970 -12.53 -37.46 -8.62
C SER A 970 -11.44 -38.16 -9.42
N VAL A 971 -11.51 -39.48 -9.49
CA VAL A 971 -10.60 -40.30 -10.29
C VAL A 971 -11.32 -40.70 -11.57
N ILE A 972 -10.71 -40.44 -12.71
CA ILE A 972 -11.23 -40.79 -14.03
C ILE A 972 -10.33 -41.87 -14.60
N ASP A 973 -10.93 -43.03 -14.88
CA ASP A 973 -10.25 -44.12 -15.57
C ASP A 973 -10.08 -43.74 -17.05
N THR A 974 -8.84 -43.70 -17.53
CA THR A 974 -8.54 -43.39 -18.93
C THR A 974 -8.70 -44.61 -19.84
N GLY A 975 -8.66 -45.82 -19.27
CA GLY A 975 -8.63 -47.08 -20.00
C GLY A 975 -7.32 -47.34 -20.74
N VAL A 976 -6.27 -46.54 -20.50
CA VAL A 976 -4.97 -46.62 -21.17
C VAL A 976 -3.92 -47.18 -20.21
N ASP A 977 -3.23 -48.24 -20.63
CA ASP A 977 -2.08 -48.77 -19.91
C ASP A 977 -0.79 -48.16 -20.47
N VAL A 978 0.10 -47.72 -19.58
CA VAL A 978 1.41 -47.20 -19.96
C VAL A 978 2.53 -47.90 -19.22
N SER A 979 3.70 -47.97 -19.86
CA SER A 979 4.95 -48.33 -19.22
C SER A 979 5.85 -47.10 -19.19
N MET A 980 6.44 -46.80 -18.03
CA MET A 980 7.36 -45.69 -17.85
C MET A 980 8.65 -46.16 -17.17
N VAL A 981 9.79 -45.73 -17.72
CA VAL A 981 11.11 -46.02 -17.19
C VAL A 981 11.90 -44.72 -17.13
N VAL A 982 12.42 -44.41 -15.95
CA VAL A 982 13.42 -43.35 -15.74
C VAL A 982 14.65 -44.01 -15.13
N ASP A 983 15.68 -44.19 -15.96
CA ASP A 983 16.94 -44.84 -15.59
C ASP A 983 17.97 -43.80 -15.15
N GLY A 984 18.42 -43.92 -13.89
CA GLY A 984 19.39 -43.00 -13.33
C GLY A 984 19.97 -43.48 -12.00
N ASP A 985 21.13 -42.95 -11.68
CA ASP A 985 21.87 -43.24 -10.45
C ASP A 985 21.79 -42.07 -9.47
N ILE A 986 21.57 -42.37 -8.19
CA ILE A 986 21.62 -41.36 -7.12
C ILE A 986 23.08 -41.14 -6.74
N VAL A 987 23.58 -39.94 -7.00
CA VAL A 987 24.92 -39.51 -6.57
C VAL A 987 24.81 -38.93 -5.17
N GLU A 988 25.36 -39.63 -4.18
CA GLU A 988 25.33 -39.21 -2.77
C GLU A 988 26.61 -38.48 -2.34
N ARG A 989 26.46 -37.47 -1.48
CA ARG A 989 27.56 -36.73 -0.84
C ARG A 989 28.57 -36.15 -1.83
N PHE A 990 28.12 -35.76 -3.01
CA PHE A 990 28.97 -35.09 -3.98
C PHE A 990 29.50 -33.77 -3.39
N PRO A 991 30.82 -33.53 -3.37
CA PRO A 991 31.38 -32.32 -2.78
C PRO A 991 31.23 -31.14 -3.76
N ALA A 992 30.09 -30.44 -3.70
CA ALA A 992 29.89 -29.20 -4.46
C ALA A 992 30.84 -28.12 -3.90
N ARG A 993 31.76 -27.65 -4.74
CA ARG A 993 32.82 -26.72 -4.36
C ARG A 993 32.37 -25.29 -4.61
N HIS A 994 32.19 -24.50 -3.57
CA HIS A 994 31.93 -23.06 -3.66
C HIS A 994 33.26 -22.29 -3.68
N VAL A 995 33.33 -21.17 -4.39
CA VAL A 995 34.49 -20.27 -4.45
C VAL A 995 34.16 -18.95 -3.76
N ILE A 996 34.89 -18.61 -2.70
CA ILE A 996 34.60 -17.53 -1.77
C ILE A 996 35.82 -16.60 -1.66
N GLY A 997 35.66 -15.39 -2.20
CA GLY A 997 36.65 -14.31 -2.14
C GLY A 997 36.18 -13.16 -1.26
N TYR A 998 37.12 -12.49 -0.61
CA TYR A 998 36.86 -11.41 0.33
C TYR A 998 37.63 -10.15 -0.04
N LEU A 999 36.93 -9.02 -0.09
CA LEU A 999 37.51 -7.69 -0.27
C LEU A 999 37.32 -6.86 1.01
N PRO A 1000 38.38 -6.64 1.81
CA PRO A 1000 38.27 -5.87 3.05
C PRO A 1000 37.99 -4.39 2.79
N GLY A 1001 37.20 -3.78 3.68
CA GLY A 1001 37.06 -2.33 3.75
C GLY A 1001 38.33 -1.62 4.23
N VAL A 1002 38.47 -0.33 3.93
CA VAL A 1002 39.72 0.43 4.11
C VAL A 1002 40.18 0.56 5.57
N SER A 1003 39.26 0.52 6.52
CA SER A 1003 39.57 0.56 7.97
C SER A 1003 39.76 -0.84 8.58
N GLY A 1004 39.33 -1.90 7.89
CA GLY A 1004 39.62 -3.31 8.23
C GLY A 1004 41.07 -3.75 7.95
N ARG A 1005 41.86 -2.92 7.25
CA ARG A 1005 43.29 -3.22 6.97
C ARG A 1005 44.17 -3.24 8.23
N ALA A 1006 43.69 -2.74 9.37
CA ALA A 1006 44.41 -2.73 10.63
C ALA A 1006 44.08 -3.92 11.58
N GLY A 1007 43.03 -4.71 11.31
CA GLY A 1007 42.45 -5.61 12.31
C GLY A 1007 42.71 -7.12 12.17
N ILE A 1008 43.20 -7.60 11.02
CA ILE A 1008 43.31 -9.06 10.76
C ILE A 1008 44.73 -9.59 11.04
N GLY A 1009 45.62 -8.76 11.57
CA GLY A 1009 47.00 -9.15 11.81
C GLY A 1009 47.74 -8.31 12.85
N ASP A 1010 47.15 -8.00 14.00
CA ASP A 1010 47.89 -7.94 15.25
C ASP A 1010 46.93 -7.90 16.44
N ALA A 1011 47.13 -8.79 17.41
CA ALA A 1011 46.40 -8.76 18.66
C ALA A 1011 47.00 -7.67 19.55
N GLY A 1012 46.43 -6.47 19.51
CA GLY A 1012 46.83 -5.34 20.35
C GLY A 1012 45.63 -4.54 20.83
N PHE A 1013 45.28 -4.68 22.11
CA PHE A 1013 44.38 -3.79 22.83
C PHE A 1013 45.02 -2.39 22.92
N ASP A 1014 44.79 -1.50 21.95
CA ASP A 1014 45.00 -0.07 22.15
C ASP A 1014 43.81 0.71 21.58
N ARG A 1015 42.92 1.12 22.50
CA ARG A 1015 41.89 2.13 22.25
C ARG A 1015 42.59 3.46 21.96
N GLU A 1016 42.56 3.92 20.72
CA GLU A 1016 42.94 5.30 20.42
C GLU A 1016 41.99 6.30 21.13
N MET A 1017 42.60 7.37 21.65
CA MET A 1017 41.94 8.41 22.45
C MET A 1017 40.87 9.20 21.68
N PRO A 1018 39.73 9.54 22.29
CA PRO A 1018 38.68 10.34 21.66
C PRO A 1018 39.08 11.82 21.60
N GLY A 1019 39.35 12.34 20.40
CA GLY A 1019 39.53 13.80 20.23
C GLY A 1019 40.01 14.30 18.87
N THR A 1020 40.61 13.46 18.02
CA THR A 1020 41.26 13.88 16.76
C THR A 1020 40.67 13.28 15.49
N ALA A 1021 39.65 12.42 15.60
CA ALA A 1021 38.99 11.76 14.48
C ALA A 1021 38.19 12.76 13.61
N THR A 1022 38.54 12.87 12.32
CA THR A 1022 37.74 13.56 11.29
C THR A 1022 36.39 12.86 11.11
N GLN A 1023 35.37 13.55 10.60
CA GLN A 1023 34.03 12.97 10.45
C GLN A 1023 34.03 11.69 9.58
N ASP A 1024 34.84 11.67 8.51
CA ASP A 1024 35.08 10.49 7.67
C ASP A 1024 35.60 9.28 8.46
N SER A 1025 36.47 9.49 9.47
CA SER A 1025 37.02 8.40 10.28
C SER A 1025 36.01 7.81 11.28
N ARG A 1026 35.01 8.59 11.71
CA ARG A 1026 33.92 8.07 12.56
C ARG A 1026 32.93 7.24 11.74
N ASP A 1027 32.55 7.72 10.56
CA ASP A 1027 31.63 7.01 9.66
C ASP A 1027 32.26 5.71 9.15
N ALA A 1028 33.57 5.67 8.89
CA ALA A 1028 34.30 4.45 8.53
C ALA A 1028 34.30 3.39 9.64
N SER A 1029 34.54 3.79 10.91
CA SER A 1029 34.59 2.86 12.05
C SER A 1029 33.29 2.12 12.36
N VAL A 1030 32.14 2.69 11.95
CA VAL A 1030 30.80 2.09 12.13
C VAL A 1030 30.48 1.07 11.03
N LEU A 1031 31.15 1.16 9.88
CA LEU A 1031 30.91 0.32 8.70
C LEU A 1031 31.86 -0.89 8.60
N ASP A 1032 32.88 -0.94 9.45
CA ASP A 1032 33.93 -1.97 9.43
C ASP A 1032 33.43 -3.40 9.66
N ASN A 1033 32.39 -3.55 10.47
CA ASN A 1033 31.76 -4.83 10.74
C ASN A 1033 30.60 -5.13 9.78
N LYS A 1034 30.39 -4.35 8.70
CA LYS A 1034 29.31 -4.58 7.73
C LYS A 1034 29.82 -5.28 6.48
N LEU A 1035 29.07 -6.26 5.99
CA LEU A 1035 29.43 -7.09 4.85
C LEU A 1035 28.35 -7.06 3.76
N VAL A 1036 28.74 -6.75 2.53
CA VAL A 1036 27.86 -6.87 1.35
C VAL A 1036 28.26 -8.14 0.59
N VAL A 1037 27.31 -9.04 0.38
CA VAL A 1037 27.58 -10.34 -0.24
C VAL A 1037 27.07 -10.32 -1.68
N VAL A 1038 27.93 -10.62 -2.65
CA VAL A 1038 27.59 -10.72 -4.06
C VAL A 1038 27.76 -12.17 -4.48
N MET A 1039 26.70 -12.75 -5.04
CA MET A 1039 26.61 -14.18 -5.32
C MET A 1039 26.20 -14.42 -6.76
N ALA A 1040 26.80 -15.44 -7.38
CA ALA A 1040 26.40 -15.93 -8.69
C ALA A 1040 26.57 -17.45 -8.75
N GLN A 1041 25.60 -18.14 -9.34
CA GLN A 1041 25.74 -19.55 -9.65
C GLN A 1041 26.74 -19.73 -10.79
N TYR A 1042 27.62 -20.74 -10.72
CA TYR A 1042 28.52 -21.05 -11.83
C TYR A 1042 28.25 -22.41 -12.49
N ASP A 1043 27.57 -23.34 -11.80
CA ASP A 1043 27.32 -24.70 -12.27
C ASP A 1043 25.99 -24.85 -13.01
N SER A 1044 25.92 -25.89 -13.84
CA SER A 1044 24.72 -26.30 -14.58
C SER A 1044 24.19 -27.66 -14.09
N ALA A 1045 23.03 -28.06 -14.61
CA ALA A 1045 22.44 -29.36 -14.30
C ALA A 1045 23.43 -30.49 -14.66
N PRO A 1046 23.33 -31.67 -13.99
CA PRO A 1046 24.12 -32.85 -14.34
C PRO A 1046 24.00 -33.17 -15.83
N PRO A 1047 25.03 -33.79 -16.44
CA PRO A 1047 24.99 -34.16 -17.85
C PRO A 1047 23.73 -34.97 -18.15
N ALA A 1048 22.96 -34.55 -19.14
CA ALA A 1048 21.81 -35.32 -19.61
C ALA A 1048 22.23 -36.27 -20.75
N PRO A 1049 21.43 -37.30 -21.05
CA PRO A 1049 21.73 -38.24 -22.13
C PRO A 1049 21.68 -37.61 -23.54
N ASP A 1050 21.04 -36.45 -23.67
CA ASP A 1050 20.98 -35.65 -24.88
C ASP A 1050 22.04 -34.53 -24.90
N ALA A 1051 22.09 -33.71 -25.95
CA ALA A 1051 23.10 -32.66 -26.06
C ALA A 1051 23.04 -31.71 -24.85
N GLY A 1052 24.16 -31.55 -24.14
CA GLY A 1052 24.26 -30.68 -22.98
C GLY A 1052 24.05 -29.20 -23.30
N HIS A 1053 23.75 -28.40 -22.28
CA HIS A 1053 23.55 -26.96 -22.43
C HIS A 1053 24.77 -26.18 -21.91
N GLU A 1054 25.14 -25.08 -22.56
CA GLU A 1054 26.30 -24.27 -22.16
C GLU A 1054 26.03 -23.39 -20.94
N ALA A 1055 24.74 -23.14 -20.63
CA ALA A 1055 24.27 -22.26 -19.56
C ALA A 1055 24.88 -20.85 -19.60
N ALA A 1056 25.13 -20.33 -20.80
CA ALA A 1056 25.90 -19.09 -20.99
C ALA A 1056 25.23 -17.88 -20.32
N ASN A 1057 23.92 -17.70 -20.50
CA ASN A 1057 23.13 -16.65 -19.88
C ASN A 1057 22.70 -17.04 -18.46
N PHE A 1058 22.23 -18.27 -18.24
CA PHE A 1058 21.67 -18.69 -16.94
C PHE A 1058 22.63 -18.46 -15.76
N ASN A 1059 23.89 -18.89 -15.88
CA ASN A 1059 24.84 -18.89 -14.75
C ASN A 1059 26.17 -18.16 -15.09
N ALA A 1060 26.80 -18.43 -16.24
CA ALA A 1060 28.11 -17.88 -16.57
C ALA A 1060 28.09 -16.34 -16.72
N SER A 1061 27.00 -15.78 -17.23
CA SER A 1061 26.81 -14.32 -17.32
C SER A 1061 26.89 -13.63 -15.95
N GLY A 1062 26.31 -14.22 -14.90
CA GLY A 1062 26.34 -13.69 -13.54
C GLY A 1062 27.75 -13.69 -12.95
N VAL A 1063 28.51 -14.76 -13.15
CA VAL A 1063 29.90 -14.88 -12.71
C VAL A 1063 30.80 -13.90 -13.47
N ALA A 1064 30.62 -13.77 -14.78
CA ALA A 1064 31.38 -12.81 -15.58
C ALA A 1064 31.11 -11.36 -15.14
N VAL A 1065 29.84 -11.00 -14.91
CA VAL A 1065 29.49 -9.68 -14.38
C VAL A 1065 30.11 -9.45 -13.00
N MET A 1066 30.16 -10.47 -12.13
CA MET A 1066 30.85 -10.39 -10.84
C MET A 1066 32.36 -10.13 -11.00
N LEU A 1067 33.04 -10.92 -11.84
CA LEU A 1067 34.48 -10.80 -12.07
C LEU A 1067 34.86 -9.43 -12.64
N GLU A 1068 34.08 -8.95 -13.61
CA GLU A 1068 34.30 -7.64 -14.21
C GLU A 1068 34.00 -6.49 -13.23
N ALA A 1069 32.99 -6.64 -12.36
CA ALA A 1069 32.74 -5.69 -11.28
C ALA A 1069 33.91 -5.64 -10.27
N ILE A 1070 34.48 -6.79 -9.88
CA ILE A 1070 35.67 -6.86 -9.02
C ILE A 1070 36.85 -6.13 -9.68
N ARG A 1071 37.12 -6.41 -10.97
CA ARG A 1071 38.18 -5.76 -11.75
C ARG A 1071 38.00 -4.25 -11.78
N ALA A 1072 36.79 -3.77 -12.09
CA ALA A 1072 36.49 -2.35 -12.17
C ALA A 1072 36.65 -1.64 -10.80
N ILE A 1073 36.24 -2.28 -9.70
CA ILE A 1073 36.48 -1.77 -8.34
C ILE A 1073 37.99 -1.62 -8.09
N GLN A 1074 38.77 -2.68 -8.34
CA GLN A 1074 40.20 -2.73 -8.04
C GLN A 1074 41.05 -1.83 -8.96
N ALA A 1075 40.60 -1.61 -10.19
CA ALA A 1075 41.26 -0.69 -11.13
C ALA A 1075 40.96 0.79 -10.84
N SER A 1076 39.97 1.07 -9.98
CA SER A 1076 39.57 2.43 -9.63
C SER A 1076 40.21 2.91 -8.32
N ASP A 1077 40.23 4.22 -8.09
CA ASP A 1077 40.62 4.81 -6.79
C ASP A 1077 39.50 4.69 -5.72
N TYR A 1078 38.44 3.90 -5.99
CA TYR A 1078 37.40 3.62 -5.01
C TYR A 1078 37.90 2.60 -3.98
N GLN A 1079 37.68 2.91 -2.71
CA GLN A 1079 38.04 2.06 -1.58
C GLN A 1079 36.81 1.91 -0.66
N PRO A 1080 36.22 0.72 -0.53
CA PRO A 1080 34.98 0.55 0.21
C PRO A 1080 35.18 0.65 1.72
N TYR A 1081 34.20 1.20 2.44
CA TYR A 1081 34.21 1.21 3.91
C TYR A 1081 33.66 -0.11 4.47
N ARG A 1082 32.58 -0.63 3.87
CA ARG A 1082 32.08 -1.97 4.13
C ARG A 1082 32.96 -3.01 3.43
N SER A 1083 33.02 -4.22 3.98
CA SER A 1083 33.67 -5.32 3.28
C SER A 1083 32.74 -5.94 2.22
N TYR A 1084 33.29 -6.53 1.16
CA TYR A 1084 32.52 -7.38 0.25
C TYR A 1084 32.94 -8.84 0.37
N LEU A 1085 31.95 -9.73 0.26
CA LEU A 1085 32.16 -11.16 0.05
C LEU A 1085 31.63 -11.52 -1.34
N PHE A 1086 32.48 -12.12 -2.16
CA PHE A 1086 32.11 -12.62 -3.49
C PHE A 1086 32.02 -14.14 -3.42
N VAL A 1087 30.86 -14.68 -3.79
CA VAL A 1087 30.57 -16.12 -3.72
C VAL A 1087 30.13 -16.62 -5.09
N ALA A 1088 31.03 -17.29 -5.79
CA ALA A 1088 30.64 -18.12 -6.92
C ALA A 1088 30.29 -19.51 -6.38
N TYR A 1089 29.00 -19.83 -6.33
CA TYR A 1089 28.52 -21.05 -5.71
C TYR A 1089 28.12 -22.09 -6.76
N ALA A 1090 28.06 -23.35 -6.32
CA ALA A 1090 27.53 -24.44 -7.11
C ALA A 1090 26.69 -25.43 -6.31
N GLY A 1091 25.89 -26.22 -7.00
CA GLY A 1091 24.90 -27.13 -6.44
C GLY A 1091 23.64 -26.41 -5.99
N GLU A 1092 23.14 -25.45 -6.82
CA GLU A 1092 21.84 -24.77 -6.65
C GLU A 1092 20.78 -25.22 -7.67
N GLY A 1093 19.61 -25.59 -7.15
CA GLY A 1093 18.46 -26.13 -7.89
C GLY A 1093 17.46 -26.81 -6.96
N LEU A 1094 16.50 -27.57 -7.51
CA LEU A 1094 15.69 -28.56 -6.76
C LEU A 1094 16.59 -29.76 -6.41
N ASP A 1095 17.57 -29.52 -5.55
CA ASP A 1095 18.73 -30.38 -5.29
C ASP A 1095 18.71 -30.95 -3.85
N GLY A 1096 18.33 -32.23 -3.71
CA GLY A 1096 18.29 -32.91 -2.40
C GLY A 1096 17.16 -32.45 -1.47
N GLY A 1097 16.13 -31.78 -2.00
CA GLY A 1097 14.97 -31.30 -1.25
C GLY A 1097 15.19 -30.06 -0.37
N GLU A 1098 16.32 -29.36 -0.50
CA GLU A 1098 16.52 -28.02 0.07
C GLU A 1098 16.77 -27.02 -1.05
N PRO A 1099 15.87 -26.05 -1.31
CA PRO A 1099 16.28 -24.90 -2.09
C PRO A 1099 17.42 -24.24 -1.33
N ILE A 1100 18.57 -24.02 -1.98
CA ILE A 1100 19.50 -23.02 -1.45
C ILE A 1100 18.78 -21.70 -1.63
N LYS A 1101 18.15 -21.26 -0.55
CA LYS A 1101 17.61 -19.93 -0.47
C LYS A 1101 18.83 -19.01 -0.54
N PRO A 1102 18.87 -18.02 -1.45
CA PRO A 1102 19.98 -17.09 -1.50
C PRO A 1102 20.21 -16.33 -0.17
N GLY A 1103 19.31 -16.46 0.81
CA GLY A 1103 19.44 -15.96 2.18
C GLY A 1103 20.29 -16.78 3.13
N ASP A 1104 20.77 -17.97 2.75
CA ASP A 1104 21.57 -18.85 3.62
C ASP A 1104 23.07 -18.45 3.64
N VAL A 1105 23.33 -17.14 3.60
CA VAL A 1105 24.67 -16.53 3.57
C VAL A 1105 25.52 -16.94 4.76
N ARG A 1106 24.88 -17.13 5.92
CA ARG A 1106 25.55 -17.60 7.14
C ARG A 1106 26.33 -18.90 6.93
N LYS A 1107 25.81 -19.86 6.14
CA LYS A 1107 26.55 -21.10 5.86
C LYS A 1107 27.83 -20.86 5.08
N PHE A 1108 27.87 -19.86 4.19
CA PHE A 1108 29.10 -19.45 3.52
C PHE A 1108 30.08 -18.75 4.48
N LEU A 1109 29.57 -17.90 5.40
CA LEU A 1109 30.39 -17.25 6.42
C LEU A 1109 30.99 -18.24 7.43
N GLN A 1110 30.35 -19.38 7.66
CA GLN A 1110 30.85 -20.45 8.53
C GLN A 1110 32.06 -21.20 7.94
N ALA A 1111 32.39 -21.01 6.65
CA ALA A 1111 33.58 -21.61 6.03
C ALA A 1111 34.87 -21.24 6.79
N ARG A 1112 34.90 -20.06 7.41
CA ARG A 1112 36.02 -19.57 8.19
C ARG A 1112 35.59 -19.31 9.64
N THR A 1113 36.24 -19.96 10.60
CA THR A 1113 35.96 -19.79 12.03
C THR A 1113 36.09 -18.32 12.45
N GLY A 1114 35.10 -17.81 13.16
CA GLY A 1114 35.05 -16.42 13.65
C GLY A 1114 34.58 -15.37 12.61
N PHE A 1115 34.49 -15.73 11.33
CA PHE A 1115 34.08 -14.81 10.26
C PHE A 1115 32.59 -14.45 10.36
N ALA A 1116 31.72 -15.44 10.61
CA ALA A 1116 30.28 -15.23 10.82
C ALA A 1116 29.95 -14.35 12.03
N SER A 1117 30.80 -14.30 13.06
CA SER A 1117 30.62 -13.44 14.23
C SER A 1117 31.26 -12.06 14.09
N ALA A 1118 32.11 -11.86 13.07
CA ALA A 1118 32.85 -10.62 12.87
C ALA A 1118 32.08 -9.62 11.99
N PHE A 1119 31.10 -10.08 11.23
CA PHE A 1119 30.37 -9.26 10.26
C PHE A 1119 28.86 -9.37 10.39
N ASP A 1120 28.18 -8.23 10.38
CA ASP A 1120 26.75 -8.12 10.12
C ASP A 1120 26.54 -7.99 8.60
N VAL A 1121 25.78 -8.90 8.01
CA VAL A 1121 25.47 -8.84 6.57
C VAL A 1121 24.51 -7.68 6.30
N GLU A 1122 24.90 -6.74 5.43
CA GLU A 1122 24.09 -5.55 5.08
C GLU A 1122 23.12 -5.83 3.92
N ALA A 1123 23.57 -6.59 2.93
CA ALA A 1123 22.79 -6.97 1.76
C ALA A 1123 23.38 -8.20 1.07
N VAL A 1124 22.51 -8.97 0.42
CA VAL A 1124 22.88 -10.09 -0.46
C VAL A 1124 22.42 -9.76 -1.87
N ILE A 1125 23.33 -9.76 -2.83
CA ILE A 1125 23.08 -9.44 -4.23
C ILE A 1125 23.30 -10.71 -5.05
N VAL A 1126 22.25 -11.21 -5.69
CA VAL A 1126 22.27 -12.41 -6.52
C VAL A 1126 22.26 -11.99 -7.99
N LEU A 1127 23.20 -12.53 -8.77
CA LEU A 1127 23.36 -12.23 -10.19
C LEU A 1127 22.95 -13.44 -11.01
N GLN A 1128 21.94 -13.29 -11.87
CA GLN A 1128 21.41 -14.38 -12.68
C GLN A 1128 20.85 -13.86 -14.00
N GLY A 1129 21.14 -14.52 -15.13
CA GLY A 1129 20.50 -14.18 -16.42
C GLY A 1129 20.72 -12.74 -16.86
N LEU A 1130 21.96 -12.23 -16.83
CA LEU A 1130 22.26 -10.82 -17.10
C LEU A 1130 22.73 -10.53 -18.53
N GLY A 1131 22.93 -11.55 -19.36
CA GLY A 1131 23.51 -11.42 -20.70
C GLY A 1131 22.50 -11.35 -21.85
N ALA A 1132 21.27 -11.84 -21.64
CA ALA A 1132 20.23 -11.89 -22.67
C ALA A 1132 18.81 -11.96 -22.07
N GLY A 1133 17.81 -11.53 -22.86
CA GLY A 1133 16.38 -11.64 -22.57
C GLY A 1133 15.54 -10.86 -23.60
N SER A 1134 14.23 -11.13 -23.67
CA SER A 1134 13.31 -10.48 -24.63
C SER A 1134 12.92 -9.05 -24.27
N GLY A 1135 13.14 -8.64 -23.02
CA GLY A 1135 12.82 -7.30 -22.53
C GLY A 1135 13.95 -6.28 -22.67
N ASP A 1136 13.65 -5.01 -22.37
CA ASP A 1136 14.55 -3.87 -22.55
C ASP A 1136 14.97 -3.21 -21.22
N ARG A 1137 14.87 -3.94 -20.11
CA ARG A 1137 15.11 -3.43 -18.75
C ARG A 1137 15.78 -4.47 -17.86
N LEU A 1138 16.49 -3.99 -16.85
CA LEU A 1138 16.96 -4.76 -15.70
C LEU A 1138 15.79 -4.99 -14.72
N GLU A 1139 15.54 -6.24 -14.37
CA GLU A 1139 14.56 -6.62 -13.35
C GLU A 1139 15.22 -6.80 -11.99
N ILE A 1140 14.57 -6.26 -10.98
CA ILE A 1140 15.05 -6.26 -9.60
C ILE A 1140 14.05 -7.01 -8.74
N THR A 1141 14.48 -8.14 -8.17
CA THR A 1141 13.66 -8.97 -7.27
C THR A 1141 14.24 -8.89 -5.87
N ALA A 1142 13.71 -8.00 -5.03
CA ALA A 1142 14.26 -7.74 -3.68
C ALA A 1142 13.46 -8.36 -2.52
N GLY A 1143 12.57 -9.33 -2.78
CA GLY A 1143 11.73 -9.94 -1.73
C GLY A 1143 10.86 -8.95 -0.94
N GLY A 1144 10.58 -7.77 -1.51
CA GLY A 1144 9.88 -6.66 -0.86
C GLY A 1144 10.77 -5.61 -0.19
N ASN A 1145 12.10 -5.69 -0.26
CA ASN A 1145 13.00 -4.64 0.25
C ASN A 1145 13.07 -3.46 -0.73
N GLN A 1146 12.26 -2.43 -0.47
CA GLN A 1146 12.22 -1.17 -1.19
C GLN A 1146 13.54 -0.38 -1.14
N ARG A 1147 14.32 -0.44 -0.05
CA ARG A 1147 15.61 0.25 0.07
C ARG A 1147 16.58 -0.26 -1.00
N LEU A 1148 16.77 -1.58 -1.10
CA LEU A 1148 17.58 -2.20 -2.14
C LEU A 1148 16.97 -1.96 -3.52
N THR A 1149 15.66 -2.15 -3.68
CA THR A 1149 14.99 -1.90 -4.97
C THR A 1149 15.25 -0.47 -5.47
N ASN A 1150 15.08 0.54 -4.61
CA ASN A 1150 15.32 1.94 -4.95
C ASN A 1150 16.79 2.22 -5.23
N LEU A 1151 17.71 1.61 -4.47
CA LEU A 1151 19.15 1.76 -4.71
C LEU A 1151 19.50 1.30 -6.12
N PHE A 1152 19.09 0.09 -6.50
CA PHE A 1152 19.39 -0.50 -7.80
C PHE A 1152 18.66 0.22 -8.94
N ASP A 1153 17.38 0.58 -8.76
CA ASP A 1153 16.61 1.34 -9.75
C ASP A 1153 17.19 2.75 -9.96
N THR A 1154 17.51 3.47 -8.88
CA THR A 1154 18.12 4.80 -8.96
C THR A 1154 19.51 4.75 -9.57
N SER A 1155 20.30 3.72 -9.26
CA SER A 1155 21.64 3.54 -9.83
C SER A 1155 21.55 3.21 -11.32
N ALA A 1156 20.67 2.30 -11.73
CA ALA A 1156 20.39 2.02 -13.14
C ALA A 1156 19.94 3.28 -13.89
N GLY A 1157 18.98 4.04 -13.36
CA GLY A 1157 18.51 5.29 -13.95
C GLY A 1157 19.60 6.36 -14.05
N ARG A 1158 20.55 6.40 -13.10
CA ARG A 1158 21.75 7.24 -13.18
C ARG A 1158 22.71 6.78 -14.26
N MET A 1159 22.82 5.49 -14.54
CA MET A 1159 23.61 4.96 -15.65
C MET A 1159 22.91 5.10 -17.01
N GLY A 1160 21.59 5.35 -17.01
CA GLY A 1160 20.77 5.43 -18.23
C GLY A 1160 20.15 4.09 -18.61
N VAL A 1161 20.20 3.12 -17.69
CA VAL A 1161 19.63 1.78 -17.82
C VAL A 1161 18.20 1.80 -17.31
N LYS A 1162 17.26 1.23 -18.07
CA LYS A 1162 15.90 1.04 -17.59
C LYS A 1162 15.91 -0.07 -16.55
N ALA A 1163 15.35 0.17 -15.38
CA ALA A 1163 15.18 -0.85 -14.35
C ALA A 1163 13.78 -0.76 -13.71
N GLY A 1164 13.39 -1.81 -13.02
CA GLY A 1164 12.16 -1.82 -12.24
C GLY A 1164 11.99 -3.12 -11.45
N PRO A 1165 11.06 -3.14 -10.47
CA PRO A 1165 10.74 -4.36 -9.76
C PRO A 1165 10.22 -5.43 -10.73
N ALA A 1166 10.63 -6.68 -10.52
CA ALA A 1166 10.00 -7.83 -11.18
C ALA A 1166 8.49 -7.86 -10.85
N ASN A 1167 7.68 -8.28 -11.82
CA ASN A 1167 6.22 -8.18 -11.76
C ASN A 1167 5.59 -9.29 -10.88
N ASP A 1168 6.17 -9.58 -9.72
CA ASP A 1168 5.71 -10.64 -8.82
C ASP A 1168 4.36 -10.27 -8.19
N ALA A 1169 3.39 -11.18 -8.27
CA ALA A 1169 2.09 -11.02 -7.62
C ALA A 1169 2.28 -10.85 -6.09
N VAL A 1170 1.68 -9.79 -5.54
CA VAL A 1170 1.70 -9.56 -4.09
C VAL A 1170 0.72 -10.55 -3.47
N ASP A 1171 1.22 -11.52 -2.70
CA ASP A 1171 0.34 -12.35 -1.87
C ASP A 1171 -0.20 -11.52 -0.70
N ILE A 1172 -1.41 -10.97 -0.91
CA ILE A 1172 -2.14 -10.11 0.03
C ILE A 1172 -2.58 -10.90 1.27
N SER A 1173 -2.62 -12.24 1.21
CA SER A 1173 -3.02 -13.07 2.35
C SER A 1173 -2.01 -12.98 3.50
N ILE A 1174 -0.72 -12.81 3.18
CA ILE A 1174 0.37 -12.72 4.16
C ILE A 1174 0.32 -11.41 4.98
N ILE A 1175 -0.28 -10.34 4.44
CA ILE A 1175 -0.46 -9.06 5.16
C ILE A 1175 -1.42 -9.20 6.35
N PHE A 1176 -2.31 -10.21 6.34
CA PHE A 1176 -3.27 -10.40 7.43
C PHE A 1176 -3.36 -11.85 7.96
N GLU A 1177 -2.47 -12.75 7.58
CA GLU A 1177 -2.40 -14.09 8.15
C GLU A 1177 -1.72 -14.11 9.52
N ASP A 1178 -2.50 -14.43 10.55
CA ASP A 1178 -2.03 -14.72 11.90
C ASP A 1178 -1.30 -16.09 11.92
N ARG A 1179 0.01 -16.12 11.63
CA ARG A 1179 0.87 -17.27 11.92
C ARG A 1179 2.20 -16.86 12.55
N ALA A 1180 2.30 -17.07 13.85
CA ALA A 1180 3.52 -17.14 14.65
C ALA A 1180 3.36 -18.40 15.55
N LEU A 1181 4.33 -19.22 15.94
CA LEU A 1181 5.79 -19.15 16.16
C LEU A 1181 6.35 -20.57 16.00
N GLN A 1182 7.61 -20.70 15.57
CA GLN A 1182 8.60 -21.60 16.18
C GLN A 1182 10.01 -21.03 15.93
N SER A 1183 10.90 -21.28 16.87
CA SER A 1183 12.06 -20.47 17.25
C SER A 1183 13.36 -20.77 16.49
N GLY A 1184 14.09 -19.72 16.11
CA GLY A 1184 15.47 -19.56 16.55
C GLY A 1184 16.57 -19.54 15.49
N GLU A 1185 16.55 -18.63 14.51
CA GLU A 1185 17.75 -17.99 13.95
C GLU A 1185 17.37 -16.84 13.00
N GLY A 1186 17.50 -15.60 13.48
CA GLY A 1186 17.07 -14.42 12.73
C GLY A 1186 17.70 -14.31 11.34
N GLN A 1187 16.88 -13.98 10.33
CA GLN A 1187 17.36 -13.61 9.01
C GLN A 1187 18.25 -12.37 9.10
N GLU A 1188 19.49 -12.45 8.60
CA GLU A 1188 20.49 -11.41 8.86
C GLU A 1188 20.61 -10.32 7.78
N ALA A 1189 20.14 -10.51 6.54
CA ALA A 1189 20.25 -9.47 5.51
C ALA A 1189 19.18 -9.52 4.41
N PRO A 1190 18.78 -8.35 3.87
CA PRO A 1190 17.91 -8.29 2.71
C PRO A 1190 18.61 -8.79 1.44
N ILE A 1191 17.87 -9.53 0.61
CA ILE A 1191 18.35 -10.15 -0.63
C ILE A 1191 17.78 -9.38 -1.82
N VAL A 1192 18.59 -9.18 -2.85
CA VAL A 1192 18.17 -8.66 -4.15
C VAL A 1192 18.73 -9.51 -5.27
N THR A 1193 17.87 -9.99 -6.16
CA THR A 1193 18.26 -10.66 -7.40
C THR A 1193 18.18 -9.67 -8.54
N LEU A 1194 19.24 -9.63 -9.35
CA LEU A 1194 19.30 -8.87 -10.59
C LEU A 1194 19.25 -9.84 -11.76
N SER A 1195 18.35 -9.58 -12.69
CA SER A 1195 18.20 -10.34 -13.92
C SER A 1195 17.74 -9.47 -15.06
N TRP A 1196 18.05 -9.83 -16.31
CA TRP A 1196 17.54 -9.08 -17.46
C TRP A 1196 16.11 -9.51 -17.81
N ALA A 1197 15.22 -8.59 -18.15
CA ALA A 1197 13.83 -8.94 -18.46
C ALA A 1197 13.75 -9.99 -19.58
N GLY A 1198 13.03 -11.10 -19.32
CA GLY A 1198 12.88 -12.22 -20.25
C GLY A 1198 14.05 -13.22 -20.28
N TRP A 1199 14.97 -13.17 -19.31
CA TRP A 1199 16.08 -14.12 -19.22
C TRP A 1199 15.65 -15.60 -19.09
N GLN A 1200 14.46 -15.86 -18.56
CA GLN A 1200 13.90 -17.21 -18.37
C GLN A 1200 13.55 -17.90 -19.71
N GLU A 1201 13.43 -17.15 -20.80
CA GLU A 1201 13.12 -17.68 -22.13
C GLU A 1201 14.25 -18.50 -22.74
N THR A 1202 15.50 -18.21 -22.37
CA THR A 1202 16.67 -18.99 -22.83
C THR A 1202 17.26 -19.83 -21.71
N ALA A 1203 16.96 -19.51 -20.45
CA ALA A 1203 17.49 -20.20 -19.28
C ALA A 1203 17.29 -21.72 -19.35
N ARG A 1204 18.39 -22.46 -19.12
CA ARG A 1204 18.41 -23.94 -19.06
C ARG A 1204 17.99 -24.64 -20.36
N MET A 1205 17.90 -23.92 -21.47
CA MET A 1205 17.60 -24.52 -22.77
C MET A 1205 18.90 -24.83 -23.53
N PRO A 1206 18.87 -25.75 -24.52
CA PRO A 1206 19.97 -25.95 -25.46
C PRO A 1206 20.39 -24.66 -26.19
N GLY A 1207 19.46 -23.71 -26.35
CA GLY A 1207 19.73 -22.38 -26.94
C GLY A 1207 20.47 -21.40 -26.03
N ASP A 1208 20.79 -21.77 -24.78
CA ASP A 1208 21.52 -20.92 -23.83
C ASP A 1208 23.03 -20.89 -24.12
N THR A 1209 23.40 -20.34 -25.27
CA THR A 1209 24.77 -20.33 -25.81
C THR A 1209 25.38 -18.94 -25.82
N LEU A 1210 26.71 -18.86 -25.92
CA LEU A 1210 27.45 -17.59 -26.00
C LEU A 1210 26.93 -16.64 -27.10
N GLU A 1211 26.45 -17.17 -28.22
CA GLU A 1211 25.97 -16.37 -29.37
C GLU A 1211 24.69 -15.59 -29.09
N THR A 1212 23.91 -16.00 -28.09
CA THR A 1212 22.67 -15.34 -27.70
C THR A 1212 22.88 -14.13 -26.77
N LEU A 1213 24.09 -13.98 -26.21
CA LEU A 1213 24.42 -12.93 -25.27
C LEU A 1213 24.80 -11.63 -25.98
N SER A 1214 24.48 -10.52 -25.31
CA SER A 1214 24.80 -9.17 -25.75
C SER A 1214 25.79 -8.52 -24.77
N ALA A 1215 26.93 -8.07 -25.29
CA ALA A 1215 27.90 -7.29 -24.52
C ALA A 1215 27.28 -6.00 -23.97
N ASP A 1216 26.43 -5.33 -24.75
CA ASP A 1216 25.74 -4.10 -24.33
C ASP A 1216 24.79 -4.36 -23.14
N THR A 1217 24.18 -5.55 -23.10
CA THR A 1217 23.28 -5.96 -22.01
C THR A 1217 24.08 -6.23 -20.73
N LEU A 1218 25.19 -6.96 -20.85
CA LEU A 1218 26.14 -7.20 -19.75
C LEU A 1218 26.72 -5.90 -19.21
N GLU A 1219 27.07 -4.94 -20.09
CA GLU A 1219 27.59 -3.62 -19.72
C GLU A 1219 26.55 -2.84 -18.92
N GLN A 1220 25.31 -2.74 -19.41
CA GLN A 1220 24.23 -2.03 -18.69
C GLN A 1220 23.91 -2.65 -17.33
N ALA A 1221 23.82 -3.99 -17.25
CA ALA A 1221 23.62 -4.68 -15.99
C ALA A 1221 24.79 -4.47 -15.01
N GLY A 1222 26.03 -4.58 -15.51
CA GLY A 1222 27.26 -4.38 -14.75
C GLY A 1222 27.44 -2.96 -14.23
N GLU A 1223 27.17 -1.95 -15.06
CA GLU A 1223 27.20 -0.53 -14.69
C GLU A 1223 26.22 -0.22 -13.55
N ALA A 1224 25.00 -0.77 -13.64
CA ALA A 1224 23.98 -0.61 -12.61
C ALA A 1224 24.36 -1.31 -11.31
N LEU A 1225 24.87 -2.56 -11.39
CA LEU A 1225 25.40 -3.30 -10.25
C LEU A 1225 26.54 -2.55 -9.57
N LEU A 1226 27.54 -2.11 -10.34
CA LEU A 1226 28.76 -1.50 -9.85
C LEU A 1226 28.50 -0.18 -9.15
N LEU A 1227 27.64 0.67 -9.72
CA LEU A 1227 27.23 1.92 -9.06
C LEU A 1227 26.50 1.64 -7.75
N SER A 1228 25.60 0.65 -7.74
CA SER A 1228 24.86 0.25 -6.54
C SER A 1228 25.81 -0.27 -5.46
N MET A 1229 26.78 -1.11 -5.84
CA MET A 1229 27.84 -1.62 -4.98
C MET A 1229 28.67 -0.47 -4.39
N MET A 1230 29.11 0.49 -5.19
CA MET A 1230 29.92 1.62 -4.70
C MET A 1230 29.15 2.50 -3.71
N VAL A 1231 27.85 2.70 -3.93
CA VAL A 1231 26.99 3.44 -3.01
C VAL A 1231 26.81 2.67 -1.70
N ILE A 1232 26.40 1.40 -1.75
CA ILE A 1232 26.23 0.57 -0.54
C ILE A 1232 27.55 0.32 0.18
N GLY A 1233 28.70 0.36 -0.49
CA GLY A 1233 29.99 0.12 0.15
C GLY A 1233 30.54 1.30 0.96
N ARG A 1234 30.06 2.53 0.72
CA ARG A 1234 30.56 3.74 1.40
C ARG A 1234 29.49 4.54 2.14
N GLU A 1235 28.27 4.58 1.62
CA GLU A 1235 27.23 5.45 2.15
C GLU A 1235 26.49 4.74 3.30
N ASN A 1236 26.35 5.40 4.44
CA ASN A 1236 25.56 4.86 5.56
C ASN A 1236 24.04 4.96 5.28
N THR A 1237 23.65 5.91 4.42
CA THR A 1237 22.27 6.12 3.98
C THR A 1237 22.20 6.04 2.46
N TYR A 1238 21.52 5.03 1.93
CA TYR A 1238 21.30 4.84 0.49
C TYR A 1238 19.86 4.47 0.17
#